data_AF-A0A0F4GPS9-F1
#
_entry.id   AF-A0A0F4GPS9-F1
#
_cell.length_a   1.000
_cell.length_b   1.000
_cell.length_c   1.000
_cell.angle_alpha   90.00
_cell.angle_beta   90.00
_cell.angle_gamma   90.00
#
_symmetry.space_group_name_H-M   'P 1'
#
loop_
_entity.id
_entity.type
_entity.pdbx_description
1 polymer ?
#
loop_
_entity_poly.entity_id
_entity_poly.type
_entity_poly.pdbx_seq_one_letter_code
_entity_poly.pdbx_strand_id
1 'polypeptide(L)'
;MPRLNHKKTRDGCRRCKARKVKCDEGKPRCSACARHNVPCEYLPPAPRARSDAPAPSRPAMDPAISSLPSVDFDKLNNLYPQLELRLMHQWTAHTSQSFSLSVDFWRYEAPLLAMNHRVLLDAMFGLAALQSSRQGPTTYRRMANGDTTRDSHQDPTTVARLGYESNMDPVNRDTLLDARMYWHRAMSEHQTALSAQFKENSDAAYLGSVLMTLHALFVLSELQHDPALQIQDVATWLRLSEETNYLNDVRMQAVGGEALDIAGIQFGRSALTEGDQQFQQDQGQPFTSLLTFAEDYEAMTPTDRSAYQQAVAYISLVYNGINDASMHPLEACYRLAAMPSRLPKRFTEQVEMRTPRAMVILAHAFALMRLVSEDVLWLRGIAEDNRLSTNIVTALTSSDLEVHLATHTQSLTESTSTLTVHKTDSMSSALTSLFQSIQPEILFSTQSAGSHNYQKSLIDAAIATSIPRFIAAEWSHDSSNEVIQDLLPPYKERARVITYLREQAQISKIEWTAVATGCDLERALVSGNLGFDVKWQSATVHGNGAEMFAASSSAWPGTVAIAMLKQWNEIKNEYLYVPGMLTNANEILDMLQSSDGEDGGMRQKWEADHVDVKESRREADSRMERGFPDAAMFLMERAVLFDEEVGAVKQFQDNDGKQRLRLQAERLEVLVRNVMLEVKHHGNGGCGCD
;
A
#
# COMPACT_ATOMS: atom_id res chain seq x y z
N MET A 1 16.94 -15.41 75.17
CA MET A 1 16.77 -13.94 74.99
C MET A 1 16.77 -13.63 73.50
N PRO A 2 15.69 -13.06 72.93
CA PRO A 2 15.64 -12.69 71.53
C PRO A 2 16.48 -11.42 71.30
N ARG A 3 17.29 -11.39 70.24
CA ARG A 3 18.08 -10.22 69.84
C ARG A 3 17.14 -9.10 69.42
N LEU A 4 17.21 -7.95 70.10
CA LEU A 4 16.47 -6.73 69.72
C LEU A 4 16.85 -6.33 68.28
N ASN A 5 15.84 -6.25 67.42
CA ASN A 5 15.98 -5.72 66.06
C ASN A 5 16.43 -4.26 66.13
N HIS A 6 17.70 -3.99 65.82
CA HIS A 6 18.22 -2.63 65.76
C HIS A 6 17.86 -1.96 64.44
N LYS A 7 17.30 -0.75 64.53
CA LYS A 7 16.97 0.13 63.40
C LYS A 7 18.25 0.47 62.63
N LYS A 8 18.34 0.04 61.37
CA LYS A 8 19.48 0.33 60.49
C LYS A 8 19.51 1.83 60.18
N THR A 9 20.60 2.51 60.53
CA THR A 9 20.87 3.91 60.17
C THR A 9 21.16 4.01 58.68
N ARG A 10 20.27 4.68 57.92
CA ARG A 10 20.42 4.87 56.46
C ARG A 10 21.59 5.77 56.10
N ASP A 11 22.01 6.68 56.99
CA ASP A 11 22.98 7.73 56.69
C ASP A 11 24.32 7.58 57.43
N GLY A 12 24.60 6.39 57.95
CA GLY A 12 25.89 6.08 58.58
C GLY A 12 27.10 6.25 57.65
N CYS A 13 28.25 6.62 58.21
CA CYS A 13 29.50 6.80 57.46
C CYS A 13 29.95 5.51 56.77
N ARG A 14 30.76 5.64 55.70
CA ARG A 14 31.18 4.52 54.84
C ARG A 14 31.86 3.40 55.64
N ARG A 15 32.69 3.76 56.62
CA ARG A 15 33.45 2.79 57.43
C ARG A 15 32.58 2.03 58.43
N CYS A 16 31.61 2.69 59.06
CA CYS A 16 30.64 2.02 59.94
C CYS A 16 29.70 1.10 59.16
N LYS A 17 29.26 1.52 57.97
CA LYS A 17 28.47 0.68 57.04
C LYS A 17 29.25 -0.56 56.59
N ALA A 18 30.50 -0.39 56.14
CA ALA A 18 31.35 -1.52 55.73
C ALA A 18 31.60 -2.52 56.87
N ARG A 19 31.78 -2.02 58.10
CA ARG A 19 31.97 -2.85 59.29
C ARG A 19 30.68 -3.43 59.88
N LYS A 20 29.51 -3.10 59.33
CA LYS A 20 28.18 -3.50 59.83
C LYS A 20 27.98 -3.16 61.33
N VAL A 21 28.50 -2.02 61.78
CA VAL A 21 28.34 -1.50 63.16
C VAL A 21 27.50 -0.22 63.19
N LYS A 22 26.84 0.08 64.32
CA LYS A 22 25.99 1.28 64.47
C LYS A 22 26.82 2.55 64.32
N CYS A 23 26.40 3.45 63.44
CA CYS A 23 26.94 4.80 63.33
C CYS A 23 26.02 5.75 64.10
N ASP A 24 26.60 6.70 64.84
CA ASP A 24 25.88 7.76 65.54
C ASP A 24 25.74 9.05 64.72
N GLU A 25 26.16 9.03 63.44
CA GLU A 25 25.96 10.10 62.45
C GLU A 25 26.54 11.48 62.82
N GLY A 26 27.35 11.57 63.87
CA GLY A 26 28.05 12.80 64.28
C GLY A 26 29.00 13.34 63.21
N LYS A 27 28.84 14.62 62.85
CA LYS A 27 29.73 15.34 61.92
C LYS A 27 30.63 16.30 62.71
N PRO A 28 31.93 16.45 62.35
CA PRO A 28 32.60 15.95 61.14
C PRO A 28 33.08 14.49 61.23
N ARG A 29 33.11 13.86 62.42
CA ARG A 29 33.49 12.44 62.61
C ARG A 29 32.55 11.77 63.60
N CYS A 30 32.12 10.54 63.29
CA CYS A 30 31.29 9.71 64.17
C CYS A 30 32.09 9.24 65.40
N SER A 31 31.45 9.02 66.56
CA SER A 31 32.18 8.66 67.79
C SER A 31 32.92 7.32 67.69
N ALA A 32 32.43 6.41 66.84
CA ALA A 32 33.10 5.14 66.57
C ALA A 32 34.40 5.33 65.76
N CYS A 33 34.39 6.18 64.73
CA CYS A 33 35.58 6.50 63.93
C CYS A 33 36.56 7.39 64.70
N ALA A 34 36.06 8.29 65.55
CA ALA A 34 36.87 9.13 66.42
C ALA A 34 37.68 8.30 67.43
N ARG A 35 37.03 7.34 68.12
CA ARG A 35 37.70 6.46 69.09
C ARG A 35 38.83 5.62 68.49
N HIS A 36 38.68 5.19 67.25
CA HIS A 36 39.69 4.40 66.55
C HIS A 36 40.71 5.26 65.79
N ASN A 37 40.62 6.59 65.92
CA ASN A 37 41.42 7.57 65.20
C ASN A 37 41.56 7.30 63.68
N VAL A 38 40.48 6.83 63.06
CA VAL A 38 40.44 6.53 61.61
C VAL A 38 39.64 7.59 60.84
N PRO A 39 39.95 7.83 59.56
CA PRO A 39 39.19 8.73 58.71
C PRO A 39 37.69 8.36 58.70
N CYS A 40 36.83 9.37 58.85
CA CYS A 40 35.38 9.22 58.87
C CYS A 40 34.80 9.93 57.65
N GLU A 41 34.49 9.16 56.61
CA GLU A 41 33.92 9.68 55.38
C GLU A 41 32.42 9.39 55.34
N TYR A 42 31.63 10.45 55.34
CA TYR A 42 30.21 10.39 54.99
C TYR A 42 30.12 10.51 53.47
N LEU A 43 29.28 9.67 52.86
CA LEU A 43 28.96 9.86 51.45
C LEU A 43 28.35 11.26 51.30
N PRO A 44 28.85 12.09 50.38
CA PRO A 44 28.15 13.31 50.05
C PRO A 44 26.71 12.93 49.66
N PRO A 45 25.68 13.70 50.08
CA PRO A 45 24.35 13.49 49.55
C PRO A 45 24.49 13.50 48.03
N ALA A 46 24.03 12.42 47.38
CA ALA A 46 24.03 12.36 45.93
C ALA A 46 23.45 13.68 45.43
N PRO A 47 24.14 14.38 44.51
CA PRO A 47 23.56 15.58 43.92
C PRO A 47 22.16 15.18 43.49
N ARG A 48 21.15 15.92 43.97
CA ARG A 48 19.80 15.81 43.41
C ARG A 48 19.99 16.09 41.93
N ALA A 49 20.03 15.01 41.14
CA ALA A 49 19.84 15.09 39.73
C ALA A 49 18.52 15.84 39.60
N ARG A 50 18.61 17.07 39.07
CA ARG A 50 17.45 17.67 38.43
C ARG A 50 16.96 16.60 37.46
N SER A 51 15.65 16.40 37.47
CA SER A 51 14.91 15.42 36.71
C SER A 51 14.98 15.72 35.22
N ASP A 52 16.19 15.71 34.67
CA ASP A 52 16.54 15.97 33.28
C ASP A 52 17.65 14.98 32.90
N ALA A 53 17.31 13.70 32.89
CA ALA A 53 17.99 12.68 32.10
C ALA A 53 16.93 11.66 31.65
N PRO A 54 16.83 11.32 30.36
CA PRO A 54 15.67 10.62 29.81
C PRO A 54 15.61 9.15 30.27
N ALA A 55 14.39 8.64 30.38
CA ALA A 55 14.12 7.20 30.35
C ALA A 55 14.77 6.55 29.10
N PRO A 56 15.07 5.23 29.10
CA PRO A 56 15.48 4.55 27.88
C PRO A 56 14.45 4.85 26.78
N SER A 57 14.91 5.52 25.73
CA SER A 57 14.07 6.11 24.70
C SER A 57 13.34 5.03 23.92
N ARG A 58 12.01 5.07 24.04
CA ARG A 58 11.03 4.50 23.12
C ARG A 58 11.30 5.01 21.69
N PRO A 59 10.87 4.30 20.63
CA PRO A 59 10.62 4.96 19.36
C PRO A 59 9.56 6.05 19.59
N ALA A 60 9.91 7.32 19.39
CA ALA A 60 8.95 8.41 19.39
C ALA A 60 8.30 8.46 17.99
N MET A 61 6.98 8.36 17.92
CA MET A 61 6.19 8.75 16.75
C MET A 61 5.84 10.24 16.85
N ASP A 62 5.80 10.89 15.69
CA ASP A 62 5.57 12.32 15.45
C ASP A 62 4.33 12.91 16.15
N PRO A 63 4.36 14.19 16.59
CA PRO A 63 3.19 14.92 17.12
C PRO A 63 2.13 15.30 16.06
N ALA A 64 2.33 14.99 14.78
CA ALA A 64 1.52 15.48 13.66
C ALA A 64 0.04 15.01 13.66
N ILE A 65 -0.33 14.06 14.52
CA ILE A 65 -1.69 13.53 14.67
C ILE A 65 -2.66 14.54 15.35
N SER A 66 -2.14 15.64 15.93
CA SER A 66 -2.96 16.64 16.67
C SER A 66 -3.65 17.70 15.79
N SER A 67 -3.36 17.76 14.48
CA SER A 67 -3.80 18.87 13.63
C SER A 67 -4.66 18.45 12.43
N LEU A 68 -5.92 18.08 12.72
CA LEU A 68 -7.02 17.98 11.75
C LEU A 68 -8.26 18.68 12.34
N PRO A 69 -9.20 19.19 11.50
CA PRO A 69 -10.31 20.02 11.97
C PRO A 69 -11.06 19.29 13.07
N SER A 70 -11.38 20.02 14.14
CA SER A 70 -12.08 19.49 15.31
C SER A 70 -13.33 18.74 14.87
N VAL A 71 -13.26 17.41 14.86
CA VAL A 71 -14.45 16.58 14.83
C VAL A 71 -15.25 17.02 16.05
N ASP A 72 -16.50 17.43 15.82
CA ASP A 72 -17.40 17.84 16.89
C ASP A 72 -17.76 16.60 17.72
N PHE A 73 -16.88 16.26 18.67
CA PHE A 73 -16.97 15.09 19.54
C PHE A 73 -18.28 15.09 20.34
N ASP A 74 -18.90 16.26 20.57
CA ASP A 74 -20.17 16.40 21.30
C ASP A 74 -21.39 16.02 20.44
N LYS A 75 -21.34 16.22 19.12
CA LYS A 75 -22.34 15.67 18.17
C LYS A 75 -22.18 14.16 17.98
N LEU A 76 -20.94 13.68 17.97
CA LEU A 76 -20.58 12.26 17.86
C LEU A 76 -21.08 11.47 19.07
N ASN A 77 -20.90 12.00 20.29
CA ASN A 77 -21.28 11.40 21.57
C ASN A 77 -22.77 11.02 21.68
N ASN A 78 -23.68 11.64 20.92
CA ASN A 78 -25.12 11.39 20.98
C ASN A 78 -25.62 10.31 19.98
N LEU A 79 -24.78 9.80 19.08
CA LEU A 79 -25.10 8.78 18.06
C LEU A 79 -24.52 7.37 18.36
N TYR A 80 -23.67 7.24 19.38
CA TYR A 80 -22.84 6.05 19.62
C TYR A 80 -23.57 4.72 19.88
N PRO A 81 -24.64 4.64 20.69
CA PRO A 81 -25.18 3.32 21.06
C PRO A 81 -25.74 2.54 19.87
N GLN A 82 -26.40 3.24 18.93
CA GLN A 82 -26.99 2.58 17.76
C GLN A 82 -25.91 2.16 16.74
N LEU A 83 -24.86 2.97 16.57
CA LEU A 83 -23.73 2.64 15.72
C LEU A 83 -22.94 1.46 16.28
N GLU A 84 -22.55 1.49 17.56
CA GLU A 84 -21.82 0.40 18.22
C GLU A 84 -22.65 -0.91 18.22
N LEU A 85 -23.97 -0.85 18.44
CA LEU A 85 -24.84 -2.02 18.32
C LEU A 85 -24.87 -2.59 16.90
N ARG A 86 -24.93 -1.72 15.88
CA ARG A 86 -24.89 -2.12 14.47
C ARG A 86 -23.55 -2.77 14.12
N LEU A 87 -22.44 -2.18 14.57
CA LEU A 87 -21.09 -2.71 14.33
C LEU A 87 -20.85 -4.01 15.09
N MET A 88 -21.39 -4.16 16.30
CA MET A 88 -21.35 -5.43 17.05
C MET A 88 -22.16 -6.53 16.35
N HIS A 89 -23.34 -6.19 15.83
CA HIS A 89 -24.12 -7.11 15.00
C HIS A 89 -23.34 -7.50 13.73
N GLN A 90 -22.80 -6.52 13.01
CA GLN A 90 -21.99 -6.77 11.82
C GLN A 90 -20.80 -7.69 12.14
N TRP A 91 -20.11 -7.43 13.25
CA TRP A 91 -18.99 -8.24 13.70
C TRP A 91 -19.38 -9.70 13.91
N THR A 92 -20.39 -9.93 14.74
CA THR A 92 -20.84 -11.27 15.17
C THR A 92 -21.57 -12.04 14.07
N ALA A 93 -22.21 -11.34 13.13
CA ALA A 93 -22.95 -11.93 12.02
C ALA A 93 -22.08 -12.19 10.79
N HIS A 94 -21.13 -11.30 10.48
CA HIS A 94 -20.42 -11.30 9.20
C HIS A 94 -18.90 -11.14 9.32
N THR A 95 -18.40 -10.16 10.08
CA THR A 95 -16.96 -9.82 10.06
C THR A 95 -16.09 -10.95 10.60
N SER A 96 -16.43 -11.53 11.76
CA SER A 96 -15.63 -12.59 12.39
C SER A 96 -15.40 -13.81 11.49
N GLN A 97 -16.36 -14.11 10.60
CA GLN A 97 -16.31 -15.22 9.64
C GLN A 97 -15.47 -14.91 8.40
N SER A 98 -15.27 -13.62 8.09
CA SER A 98 -14.69 -13.18 6.82
C SER A 98 -13.18 -13.07 6.84
N PHE A 99 -12.57 -12.95 8.02
CA PHE A 99 -11.12 -12.92 8.14
C PHE A 99 -10.60 -14.17 8.83
N SER A 100 -11.31 -14.80 9.78
CA SER A 100 -10.79 -15.93 10.59
C SER A 100 -11.28 -17.33 10.25
N LEU A 101 -10.37 -18.32 10.30
CA LEU A 101 -10.74 -19.75 10.39
C LEU A 101 -11.22 -20.14 11.80
N SER A 102 -10.86 -19.36 12.82
CA SER A 102 -11.23 -19.59 14.22
C SER A 102 -12.49 -18.83 14.58
N VAL A 103 -13.53 -19.10 13.80
CA VAL A 103 -14.79 -18.34 13.81
C VAL A 103 -15.42 -18.26 15.19
N ASP A 104 -15.46 -19.37 15.93
CA ASP A 104 -16.15 -19.44 17.22
C ASP A 104 -15.52 -18.52 18.27
N PHE A 105 -14.18 -18.48 18.33
CA PHE A 105 -13.48 -17.56 19.22
C PHE A 105 -13.84 -16.11 18.88
N TRP A 106 -13.64 -15.70 17.62
CA TRP A 106 -13.86 -14.32 17.20
C TRP A 106 -15.34 -13.91 17.25
N ARG A 107 -16.26 -14.87 17.14
CA ARG A 107 -17.71 -14.64 17.19
C ARG A 107 -18.27 -14.57 18.61
N TYR A 108 -17.76 -15.37 19.54
CA TYR A 108 -18.37 -15.53 20.88
C TYR A 108 -17.46 -15.05 22.01
N GLU A 109 -16.18 -15.44 22.00
CA GLU A 109 -15.26 -15.15 23.10
C GLU A 109 -14.65 -13.75 23.00
N ALA A 110 -14.21 -13.35 21.81
CA ALA A 110 -13.61 -12.03 21.59
C ALA A 110 -14.57 -10.88 21.95
N PRO A 111 -15.89 -10.90 21.61
CA PRO A 111 -16.81 -9.87 22.06
C PRO A 111 -16.99 -9.81 23.58
N LEU A 112 -17.00 -10.95 24.27
CA LEU A 112 -17.11 -10.98 25.73
C LEU A 112 -15.88 -10.35 26.41
N LEU A 113 -14.69 -10.61 25.86
CA LEU A 113 -13.46 -9.95 26.30
C LEU A 113 -13.51 -8.44 25.99
N ALA A 114 -13.91 -8.08 24.76
CA ALA A 114 -13.97 -6.69 24.30
C ALA A 114 -14.92 -5.81 25.12
N MET A 115 -16.01 -6.35 25.67
CA MET A 115 -16.92 -5.59 26.54
C MET A 115 -16.23 -4.93 27.74
N ASN A 116 -15.10 -5.48 28.19
CA ASN A 116 -14.32 -4.94 29.30
C ASN A 116 -13.05 -4.19 28.85
N HIS A 117 -12.73 -4.18 27.55
CA HIS A 117 -11.49 -3.63 27.02
C HIS A 117 -11.72 -2.86 25.71
N ARG A 118 -11.67 -1.52 25.81
CA ARG A 118 -11.91 -0.62 24.66
C ARG A 118 -10.94 -0.82 23.50
N VAL A 119 -9.67 -1.16 23.76
CA VAL A 119 -8.68 -1.44 22.70
C VAL A 119 -9.16 -2.52 21.73
N LEU A 120 -9.68 -3.64 22.25
CA LEU A 120 -10.16 -4.75 21.44
C LEU A 120 -11.51 -4.39 20.80
N LEU A 121 -12.41 -3.77 21.57
CA LEU A 121 -13.74 -3.39 21.09
C LEU A 121 -13.69 -2.39 19.92
N ASP A 122 -12.87 -1.35 20.05
CA ASP A 122 -12.72 -0.33 19.02
C ASP A 122 -11.99 -0.91 17.79
N ALA A 123 -11.02 -1.83 17.97
CA ALA A 123 -10.39 -2.52 16.84
C ALA A 123 -11.38 -3.43 16.08
N MET A 124 -12.27 -4.14 16.80
CA MET A 124 -13.35 -4.92 16.21
C MET A 124 -14.32 -4.04 15.42
N PHE A 125 -14.73 -2.90 15.99
CA PHE A 125 -15.61 -1.94 15.32
C PHE A 125 -14.98 -1.30 14.09
N GLY A 126 -13.68 -0.99 14.14
CA GLY A 126 -12.94 -0.49 12.97
C GLY A 126 -13.00 -1.46 11.80
N LEU A 127 -12.68 -2.74 12.04
CA LEU A 127 -12.76 -3.77 11.00
C LEU A 127 -14.20 -4.06 10.54
N ALA A 128 -15.17 -4.09 11.45
CA ALA A 128 -16.57 -4.30 11.09
C ALA A 128 -17.09 -3.17 10.18
N ALA A 129 -16.74 -1.92 10.49
CA ALA A 129 -17.05 -0.77 9.67
C ALA A 129 -16.30 -0.83 8.32
N LEU A 130 -15.02 -1.19 8.30
CA LEU A 130 -14.24 -1.33 7.06
C LEU A 130 -14.84 -2.41 6.13
N GLN A 131 -15.31 -3.52 6.69
CA GLN A 131 -16.00 -4.52 5.89
C GLN A 131 -17.35 -3.99 5.37
N SER A 132 -18.12 -3.32 6.23
CA SER A 132 -19.40 -2.73 5.86
C SER A 132 -19.27 -1.60 4.84
N SER A 133 -18.14 -0.88 4.77
CA SER A 133 -17.92 0.10 3.71
C SER A 133 -17.75 -0.57 2.35
N ARG A 134 -17.28 -1.82 2.32
CA ARG A 134 -17.14 -2.67 1.12
C ARG A 134 -18.40 -3.45 0.76
N GLN A 135 -19.50 -3.29 1.51
CA GLN A 135 -20.75 -4.01 1.31
C GLN A 135 -21.90 -3.01 1.18
N GLY A 136 -22.80 -3.21 0.21
CA GLY A 136 -24.00 -2.37 0.07
C GLY A 136 -24.87 -2.38 1.36
N PRO A 137 -25.76 -1.39 1.53
CA PRO A 137 -26.59 -1.28 2.73
C PRO A 137 -27.47 -2.53 2.93
N THR A 138 -27.22 -3.28 4.00
CA THR A 138 -28.04 -4.42 4.44
C THR A 138 -29.39 -3.90 4.95
N THR A 139 -30.38 -3.80 4.05
CA THR A 139 -31.76 -3.50 4.42
C THR A 139 -32.49 -4.78 4.84
N TYR A 140 -33.26 -4.71 5.93
CA TYR A 140 -34.17 -5.79 6.31
C TYR A 140 -35.23 -5.98 5.21
N ARG A 141 -35.07 -7.02 4.39
CA ARG A 141 -36.07 -7.44 3.41
C ARG A 141 -37.09 -8.32 4.13
N ARG A 142 -38.28 -7.77 4.39
CA ARG A 142 -39.40 -8.49 5.01
C ARG A 142 -39.72 -9.71 4.12
N MET A 143 -39.46 -10.92 4.61
CA MET A 143 -39.85 -12.14 3.90
C MET A 143 -41.38 -12.11 3.72
N ALA A 144 -41.84 -12.04 2.48
CA ALA A 144 -43.23 -12.33 2.17
C ALA A 144 -43.46 -13.82 2.46
N ASN A 145 -44.46 -14.12 3.28
CA ASN A 145 -44.85 -15.48 3.67
C ASN A 145 -44.98 -16.37 2.41
N GLY A 146 -44.19 -17.43 2.30
CA GLY A 146 -44.32 -18.33 1.14
C GLY A 146 -43.49 -19.61 1.08
N ASP A 147 -42.23 -19.64 1.53
CA ASP A 147 -41.38 -20.83 1.29
C ASP A 147 -40.80 -21.42 2.58
N THR A 148 -41.47 -22.45 3.08
CA THR A 148 -40.97 -23.36 4.11
C THR A 148 -40.39 -24.61 3.45
N THR A 149 -39.16 -24.54 2.96
CA THR A 149 -38.34 -25.74 2.71
C THR A 149 -36.97 -25.52 3.33
N ARG A 150 -36.80 -26.05 4.55
CA ARG A 150 -35.60 -25.93 5.35
C ARG A 150 -34.73 -27.16 5.09
N ASP A 151 -33.89 -27.12 4.06
CA ASP A 151 -32.87 -28.16 3.84
C ASP A 151 -31.71 -27.94 4.82
N SER A 152 -31.52 -28.88 5.73
CA SER A 152 -30.68 -28.75 6.93
C SER A 152 -29.22 -29.17 6.73
N HIS A 153 -28.66 -29.08 5.53
CA HIS A 153 -27.26 -29.43 5.25
C HIS A 153 -26.63 -28.58 4.14
N GLN A 154 -26.63 -27.26 4.29
CA GLN A 154 -25.83 -26.38 3.42
C GLN A 154 -24.64 -25.81 4.19
N ASP A 155 -23.46 -25.97 3.59
CA ASP A 155 -22.15 -25.51 4.03
C ASP A 155 -22.17 -23.98 4.33
N PRO A 156 -21.58 -23.53 5.46
CA PRO A 156 -21.47 -22.10 5.80
C PRO A 156 -20.92 -21.21 4.66
N THR A 157 -20.06 -21.76 3.81
CA THR A 157 -19.51 -21.05 2.63
C THR A 157 -20.56 -20.73 1.57
N THR A 158 -21.66 -21.48 1.52
CA THR A 158 -22.70 -21.36 0.48
C THR A 158 -23.74 -20.30 0.83
N VAL A 159 -24.04 -20.10 2.13
CA VAL A 159 -24.93 -19.02 2.59
C VAL A 159 -24.28 -17.65 2.40
N ALA A 160 -22.95 -17.57 2.55
CA ALA A 160 -22.16 -16.38 2.19
C ALA A 160 -22.14 -16.10 0.68
N ARG A 161 -22.36 -17.11 -0.18
CA ARG A 161 -22.48 -16.91 -1.63
C ARG A 161 -23.87 -16.42 -2.06
N LEU A 162 -24.94 -16.99 -1.50
CA LEU A 162 -26.31 -16.75 -1.98
C LEU A 162 -26.97 -15.44 -1.49
N GLY A 163 -26.48 -14.85 -0.40
CA GLY A 163 -26.95 -13.53 0.09
C GLY A 163 -26.26 -12.33 -0.57
N TYR A 164 -25.21 -12.56 -1.36
CA TYR A 164 -24.28 -11.53 -1.85
C TYR A 164 -24.46 -11.16 -3.34
N GLU A 165 -25.36 -11.83 -4.06
CA GLU A 165 -25.54 -11.63 -5.51
C GLU A 165 -26.47 -10.47 -5.91
N SER A 166 -26.89 -9.60 -4.99
CA SER A 166 -27.74 -8.45 -5.36
C SER A 166 -27.24 -7.14 -4.75
N ASN A 167 -26.70 -6.27 -5.63
CA ASN A 167 -26.40 -4.85 -5.44
C ASN A 167 -25.41 -4.53 -4.29
N MET A 168 -24.12 -4.47 -4.63
CA MET A 168 -23.21 -3.59 -3.88
C MET A 168 -23.33 -2.17 -4.47
N ASP A 169 -23.11 -1.17 -3.62
CA ASP A 169 -23.08 0.28 -3.91
C ASP A 169 -21.60 0.74 -3.77
N PRO A 170 -21.20 1.90 -4.32
CA PRO A 170 -19.85 2.46 -4.14
C PRO A 170 -19.47 2.54 -2.66
N VAL A 171 -18.18 2.31 -2.35
CA VAL A 171 -17.62 2.28 -0.99
C VAL A 171 -18.25 3.38 -0.14
N ASN A 172 -18.98 3.00 0.91
CA ASN A 172 -19.73 3.96 1.69
C ASN A 172 -18.75 4.83 2.50
N ARG A 173 -18.53 6.06 2.02
CA ARG A 173 -17.60 7.04 2.60
C ARG A 173 -17.85 7.27 4.08
N ASP A 174 -19.10 7.34 4.52
CA ASP A 174 -19.44 7.58 5.92
C ASP A 174 -19.04 6.39 6.80
N THR A 175 -19.30 5.16 6.34
CA THR A 175 -18.88 3.94 7.06
C THR A 175 -17.36 3.78 7.07
N LEU A 176 -16.67 4.25 6.03
CA LEU A 176 -15.21 4.25 5.98
C LEU A 176 -14.60 5.27 6.97
N LEU A 177 -15.24 6.42 7.15
CA LEU A 177 -14.89 7.37 8.21
C LEU A 177 -15.15 6.79 9.61
N ASP A 178 -16.23 6.02 9.80
CA ASP A 178 -16.48 5.28 11.04
C ASP A 178 -15.34 4.27 11.32
N ALA A 179 -14.91 3.50 10.31
CA ALA A 179 -13.81 2.55 10.44
C ALA A 179 -12.53 3.21 10.94
N ARG A 180 -12.18 4.36 10.35
CA ARG A 180 -11.03 5.16 10.75
C ARG A 180 -11.16 5.70 12.18
N MET A 181 -12.33 6.24 12.53
CA MET A 181 -12.59 6.76 13.86
C MET A 181 -12.33 5.68 14.93
N TYR A 182 -12.88 4.49 14.74
CA TYR A 182 -12.69 3.39 15.68
C TYR A 182 -11.25 2.87 15.69
N TRP A 183 -10.56 2.83 14.54
CA TRP A 183 -9.14 2.47 14.50
C TRP A 183 -8.26 3.48 15.28
N HIS A 184 -8.51 4.79 15.15
CA HIS A 184 -7.79 5.80 15.94
C HIS A 184 -8.06 5.67 17.44
N ARG A 185 -9.31 5.39 17.82
CA ARG A 185 -9.65 5.14 19.23
C ARG A 185 -8.94 3.88 19.75
N ALA A 186 -8.94 2.79 18.98
CA ALA A 186 -8.21 1.58 19.31
C ALA A 186 -6.72 1.87 19.53
N MET A 187 -6.09 2.68 18.68
CA MET A 187 -4.69 3.11 18.83
C MET A 187 -4.43 3.88 20.13
N SER A 188 -5.29 4.86 20.46
CA SER A 188 -5.16 5.65 21.69
C SER A 188 -5.33 4.79 22.94
N GLU A 189 -6.31 3.89 22.93
CA GLU A 189 -6.56 2.93 24.02
C GLU A 189 -5.43 1.92 24.13
N HIS A 190 -4.86 1.49 23.00
CA HIS A 190 -3.71 0.60 22.96
C HIS A 190 -2.50 1.22 23.67
N GLN A 191 -2.16 2.47 23.38
CA GLN A 191 -1.07 3.18 24.07
C GLN A 191 -1.30 3.29 25.58
N THR A 192 -2.56 3.49 25.99
CA THR A 192 -2.94 3.57 27.40
C THR A 192 -2.82 2.20 28.08
N ALA A 193 -3.28 1.13 27.44
CA ALA A 193 -3.19 -0.25 27.94
C ALA A 193 -1.73 -0.71 28.16
N LEU A 194 -0.77 -0.15 27.41
CA LEU A 194 0.66 -0.40 27.62
C LEU A 194 1.24 0.34 28.82
N SER A 195 0.64 1.45 29.23
CA SER A 195 1.09 2.28 30.36
C SER A 195 0.51 1.84 31.71
N ALA A 196 -0.69 1.25 31.72
CA ALA A 196 -1.42 0.84 32.91
C ALA A 196 -1.40 -0.70 33.06
N GLN A 197 -0.56 -1.22 33.97
CA GLN A 197 -0.55 -2.62 34.43
C GLN A 197 -0.87 -3.67 33.35
N PHE A 198 0.00 -3.77 32.34
CA PHE A 198 -0.08 -4.69 31.18
C PHE A 198 -0.51 -6.13 31.49
N LYS A 199 -0.25 -6.66 32.70
CA LYS A 199 -0.56 -8.04 33.07
C LYS A 199 -2.05 -8.38 33.15
N GLU A 200 -2.92 -7.42 33.50
CA GLU A 200 -4.37 -7.68 33.62
C GLU A 200 -5.10 -7.56 32.28
N ASN A 201 -4.50 -6.84 31.32
CA ASN A 201 -5.11 -6.51 30.02
C ASN A 201 -4.34 -7.12 28.82
N SER A 202 -3.37 -8.01 29.06
CA SER A 202 -2.39 -8.44 28.05
C SER A 202 -3.05 -9.13 26.85
N ASP A 203 -4.10 -9.91 27.09
CA ASP A 203 -4.80 -10.67 26.04
C ASP A 203 -5.62 -9.73 25.13
N ALA A 204 -6.35 -8.79 25.72
CA ALA A 204 -7.12 -7.81 24.96
C ALA A 204 -6.22 -6.82 24.21
N ALA A 205 -5.11 -6.40 24.80
CA ALA A 205 -4.13 -5.54 24.15
C ALA A 205 -3.47 -6.24 22.96
N TYR A 206 -3.07 -7.50 23.12
CA TYR A 206 -2.50 -8.31 22.03
C TYR A 206 -3.51 -8.56 20.91
N LEU A 207 -4.73 -9.00 21.22
CA LEU A 207 -5.76 -9.23 20.20
C LEU A 207 -6.15 -7.93 19.48
N GLY A 208 -6.20 -6.82 20.22
CA GLY A 208 -6.42 -5.49 19.64
C GLY A 208 -5.32 -5.11 18.65
N SER A 209 -4.05 -5.34 18.99
CA SER A 209 -2.91 -5.06 18.10
C SER A 209 -2.93 -5.90 16.82
N VAL A 210 -3.35 -7.17 16.92
CA VAL A 210 -3.58 -8.05 15.75
C VAL A 210 -4.63 -7.46 14.82
N LEU A 211 -5.80 -7.09 15.35
CA LEU A 211 -6.88 -6.50 14.55
C LEU A 211 -6.49 -5.14 13.94
N MET A 212 -5.72 -4.33 14.67
CA MET A 212 -5.19 -3.06 14.17
C MET A 212 -4.19 -3.26 13.03
N THR A 213 -3.35 -4.30 13.11
CA THR A 213 -2.40 -4.68 12.06
C THR A 213 -3.13 -5.14 10.79
N LEU A 214 -4.17 -5.96 10.94
CA LEU A 214 -5.03 -6.38 9.83
C LEU A 214 -5.72 -5.18 9.18
N HIS A 215 -6.27 -4.27 9.98
CA HIS A 215 -6.88 -3.05 9.47
C HIS A 215 -5.86 -2.20 8.68
N ALA A 216 -4.64 -2.05 9.17
CA ALA A 216 -3.59 -1.29 8.50
C ALA A 216 -3.17 -1.91 7.15
N LEU A 217 -3.24 -3.23 6.99
CA LEU A 217 -3.04 -3.88 5.70
C LEU A 217 -4.26 -3.72 4.78
N PHE A 218 -5.46 -3.99 5.30
CA PHE A 218 -6.65 -4.06 4.46
C PHE A 218 -7.03 -2.70 3.91
N VAL A 219 -6.78 -1.62 4.65
CA VAL A 219 -6.99 -0.25 4.16
C VAL A 219 -6.12 0.10 2.95
N LEU A 220 -5.04 -0.65 2.66
CA LEU A 220 -4.15 -0.35 1.53
C LEU A 220 -4.89 -0.37 0.17
N SER A 221 -5.98 -1.14 0.06
CA SER A 221 -6.84 -1.13 -1.14
C SER A 221 -7.70 0.14 -1.25
N GLU A 222 -7.97 0.82 -0.13
CA GLU A 222 -8.82 2.00 -0.05
C GLU A 222 -8.04 3.30 -0.26
N LEU A 223 -6.70 3.26 -0.15
CA LEU A 223 -5.82 4.42 -0.34
C LEU A 223 -5.95 5.04 -1.74
N GLN A 224 -6.44 4.26 -2.71
CA GLN A 224 -6.68 4.73 -4.07
C GLN A 224 -7.92 5.63 -4.20
N HIS A 225 -8.84 5.60 -3.23
CA HIS A 225 -10.18 6.18 -3.36
C HIS A 225 -10.45 7.38 -2.42
N ASP A 226 -9.68 7.54 -1.33
CA ASP A 226 -9.84 8.70 -0.42
C ASP A 226 -8.48 9.29 0.05
N PRO A 227 -8.16 10.54 -0.36
CA PRO A 227 -6.96 11.25 0.08
C PRO A 227 -6.80 11.35 1.60
N ALA A 228 -7.91 11.35 2.35
CA ALA A 228 -7.88 11.45 3.81
C ALA A 228 -7.31 10.18 4.47
N LEU A 229 -7.36 9.02 3.81
CA LEU A 229 -6.88 7.73 4.35
C LEU A 229 -5.41 7.43 4.03
N GLN A 230 -4.79 8.23 3.16
CA GLN A 230 -3.41 8.05 2.68
C GLN A 230 -2.30 8.17 3.75
N ILE A 231 -2.65 8.55 4.99
CA ILE A 231 -1.71 8.56 6.12
C ILE A 231 -1.32 7.12 6.53
N GLN A 232 -2.15 6.12 6.22
CA GLN A 232 -1.85 4.71 6.46
C GLN A 232 -1.14 4.12 5.25
N ASP A 233 0.14 3.79 5.42
CA ASP A 233 0.99 3.23 4.37
C ASP A 233 1.51 1.83 4.75
N VAL A 234 2.26 1.21 3.84
CA VAL A 234 2.91 -0.09 4.09
C VAL A 234 3.77 -0.04 5.36
N ALA A 235 4.44 1.09 5.65
CA ALA A 235 5.26 1.24 6.84
C ALA A 235 4.42 1.19 8.14
N THR A 236 3.19 1.68 8.13
CA THR A 236 2.26 1.58 9.27
C THR A 236 1.90 0.13 9.57
N TRP A 237 1.65 -0.68 8.55
CA TRP A 237 1.44 -2.12 8.71
C TRP A 237 2.69 -2.83 9.27
N LEU A 238 3.89 -2.49 8.79
CA LEU A 238 5.15 -3.05 9.29
C LEU A 238 5.41 -2.72 10.76
N ARG A 239 5.23 -1.46 11.16
CA ARG A 239 5.45 -1.01 12.55
C ARG A 239 4.48 -1.68 13.53
N LEU A 240 3.20 -1.76 13.18
CA LEU A 240 2.19 -2.44 14.02
C LEU A 240 2.43 -3.94 14.13
N SER A 241 3.00 -4.54 13.08
CA SER A 241 3.41 -5.95 13.12
C SER A 241 4.57 -6.19 14.09
N GLU A 242 5.53 -5.26 14.17
CA GLU A 242 6.64 -5.33 15.14
C GLU A 242 6.13 -5.16 16.57
N GLU A 243 5.25 -4.18 16.80
CA GLU A 243 4.62 -3.96 18.10
C GLU A 243 3.83 -5.20 18.54
N THR A 244 2.99 -5.76 17.67
CA THR A 244 2.23 -6.98 17.94
C THR A 244 3.14 -8.14 18.33
N ASN A 245 4.31 -8.27 17.69
CA ASN A 245 5.30 -9.28 18.04
C ASN A 245 5.84 -9.10 19.46
N TYR A 246 6.25 -7.87 19.80
CA TYR A 246 6.72 -7.53 21.15
C TYR A 246 5.66 -7.84 22.22
N LEU A 247 4.39 -7.52 21.96
CA LEU A 247 3.30 -7.77 22.91
C LEU A 247 3.06 -9.25 23.14
N ASN A 248 3.17 -10.06 22.08
CA ASN A 248 3.06 -11.50 22.22
C ASN A 248 4.17 -12.06 23.12
N ASP A 249 5.42 -11.61 22.93
CA ASP A 249 6.55 -12.03 23.77
C ASP A 249 6.33 -11.70 25.26
N VAL A 250 5.90 -10.46 25.55
CA VAL A 250 5.64 -10.04 26.94
C VAL A 250 4.45 -10.81 27.53
N ARG A 251 3.38 -11.05 26.74
CA ARG A 251 2.21 -11.85 27.15
C ARG A 251 2.60 -13.29 27.48
N MET A 252 3.38 -13.94 26.60
CA MET A 252 3.85 -15.31 26.79
C MET A 252 4.70 -15.45 28.07
N GLN A 253 5.56 -14.47 28.36
CA GLN A 253 6.35 -14.44 29.59
C GLN A 253 5.50 -14.20 30.85
N ALA A 254 4.37 -13.49 30.74
CA ALA A 254 3.55 -13.07 31.87
C ALA A 254 2.48 -14.09 32.29
N VAL A 255 1.82 -14.75 31.32
CA VAL A 255 0.60 -15.56 31.55
C VAL A 255 0.82 -17.06 31.27
N GLY A 256 1.89 -17.42 30.55
CA GLY A 256 2.34 -18.82 30.41
C GLY A 256 1.36 -19.79 29.73
N GLY A 257 0.46 -19.32 28.86
CA GLY A 257 -0.63 -20.14 28.32
C GLY A 257 -0.84 -20.09 26.81
N GLU A 258 -0.96 -21.28 26.23
CA GLU A 258 -1.42 -21.66 24.88
C GLU A 258 -2.93 -21.36 24.63
N ALA A 259 -3.61 -20.62 25.51
CA ALA A 259 -5.09 -20.51 25.47
C ALA A 259 -5.63 -19.69 24.28
N LEU A 260 -4.86 -18.71 23.78
CA LEU A 260 -5.19 -17.92 22.59
C LEU A 260 -4.61 -18.52 21.31
N ASP A 261 -4.07 -19.73 21.39
CA ASP A 261 -3.37 -20.35 20.27
C ASP A 261 -4.29 -20.56 19.06
N ILE A 262 -5.54 -20.89 19.34
CA ILE A 262 -6.56 -21.09 18.31
C ILE A 262 -6.91 -19.76 17.62
N ALA A 263 -6.82 -18.61 18.31
CA ALA A 263 -7.34 -17.33 17.84
C ALA A 263 -6.37 -16.48 16.99
N GLY A 264 -5.05 -16.61 17.20
CA GLY A 264 -4.08 -15.63 16.67
C GLY A 264 -2.64 -16.10 16.51
N ILE A 265 -2.37 -17.41 16.43
CA ILE A 265 -1.00 -18.01 16.44
C ILE A 265 -0.02 -17.45 15.40
N GLN A 266 -0.48 -16.82 14.32
CA GLN A 266 0.42 -16.37 13.27
C GLN A 266 1.02 -14.99 13.51
N PHE A 267 0.46 -14.17 14.39
CA PHE A 267 1.06 -12.90 14.75
C PHE A 267 1.99 -13.10 15.96
N GLY A 268 3.23 -12.62 15.87
CA GLY A 268 4.15 -12.57 17.00
C GLY A 268 4.78 -13.89 17.48
N ARG A 269 4.77 -14.97 16.69
CA ARG A 269 5.66 -16.11 16.96
C ARG A 269 7.08 -15.77 16.49
N SER A 270 8.10 -16.00 17.33
CA SER A 270 9.50 -16.05 16.86
C SER A 270 9.62 -17.05 15.69
N ALA A 271 10.53 -16.77 14.76
CA ALA A 271 10.83 -17.49 13.52
C ALA A 271 10.33 -18.95 13.43
N LEU A 272 9.83 -19.31 12.24
CA LEU A 272 9.47 -20.67 11.77
C LEU A 272 10.03 -21.78 12.69
N THR A 273 9.14 -22.45 13.43
CA THR A 273 9.53 -23.47 14.42
C THR A 273 9.70 -24.83 13.75
N GLU A 274 10.40 -25.77 14.38
CA GLU A 274 10.66 -27.14 13.85
C GLU A 274 9.39 -27.95 13.48
N GLY A 275 8.20 -27.51 13.90
CA GLY A 275 6.91 -28.04 13.44
C GLY A 275 6.46 -27.58 12.05
N ASP A 276 7.10 -26.56 11.47
CA ASP A 276 6.90 -26.09 10.09
C ASP A 276 7.78 -26.93 9.15
N GLN A 277 7.58 -28.26 9.11
CA GLN A 277 8.48 -29.26 8.49
C GLN A 277 8.75 -29.08 6.97
N GLN A 278 8.14 -28.10 6.30
CA GLN A 278 8.51 -27.68 4.94
C GLN A 278 9.67 -26.68 4.88
N PHE A 279 10.07 -26.05 5.98
CA PHE A 279 11.15 -25.03 6.01
C PHE A 279 12.55 -25.59 5.69
N GLN A 280 12.81 -26.88 5.98
CA GLN A 280 14.12 -27.48 5.72
C GLN A 280 14.25 -28.15 4.34
N GLN A 281 13.15 -28.40 3.61
CA GLN A 281 13.21 -29.14 2.35
C GLN A 281 13.36 -28.24 1.11
N ASP A 282 12.82 -27.01 1.11
CA ASP A 282 12.70 -26.24 -0.13
C ASP A 282 13.63 -25.02 -0.27
N GLN A 283 14.52 -24.70 0.67
CA GLN A 283 15.57 -23.66 0.55
C GLN A 283 15.18 -22.35 -0.20
N GLY A 284 13.95 -21.88 -0.02
CA GLY A 284 13.46 -20.67 -0.69
C GLY A 284 13.02 -20.84 -2.14
N GLN A 285 12.90 -22.05 -2.69
CA GLN A 285 12.35 -22.30 -4.03
C GLN A 285 10.85 -21.96 -4.09
N PRO A 286 10.34 -21.38 -5.20
CA PRO A 286 11.06 -21.08 -6.44
C PRO A 286 11.86 -19.76 -6.40
N PHE A 287 11.78 -19.00 -5.31
CA PHE A 287 12.31 -17.65 -5.19
C PHE A 287 13.76 -17.55 -4.69
N THR A 288 14.56 -18.62 -4.74
CA THR A 288 15.95 -18.60 -4.25
C THR A 288 16.82 -17.56 -4.99
N SER A 289 16.48 -17.24 -6.24
CA SER A 289 17.10 -16.16 -7.01
C SER A 289 16.99 -14.78 -6.34
N LEU A 290 15.98 -14.58 -5.47
CA LEU A 290 15.81 -13.37 -4.66
C LEU A 290 16.92 -13.17 -3.61
N LEU A 291 17.77 -14.17 -3.36
CA LEU A 291 18.91 -14.01 -2.47
C LEU A 291 20.14 -13.53 -3.22
N THR A 292 20.31 -13.96 -4.47
CA THR A 292 21.56 -13.81 -5.22
C THR A 292 21.54 -12.70 -6.27
N PHE A 293 20.43 -11.98 -6.45
CA PHE A 293 20.28 -10.99 -7.54
C PHE A 293 21.12 -9.71 -7.39
N ALA A 294 21.91 -9.52 -6.32
CA ALA A 294 22.86 -8.41 -6.28
C ALA A 294 24.24 -8.88 -5.83
N GLU A 295 25.29 -8.37 -6.50
CA GLU A 295 26.71 -8.72 -6.33
C GLU A 295 27.26 -8.49 -4.91
N ASP A 296 26.43 -7.96 -4.00
CA ASP A 296 26.76 -7.70 -2.61
C ASP A 296 26.36 -8.84 -1.65
N TYR A 297 25.62 -9.87 -2.09
CA TYR A 297 25.09 -10.90 -1.17
C TYR A 297 26.21 -11.64 -0.42
N GLU A 298 27.33 -11.93 -1.09
CA GLU A 298 28.51 -12.54 -0.47
C GLU A 298 29.28 -11.57 0.44
N ALA A 299 29.22 -10.26 0.14
CA ALA A 299 29.84 -9.18 0.91
C ALA A 299 28.96 -8.67 2.08
N MET A 300 27.69 -9.10 2.12
CA MET A 300 26.70 -8.67 3.08
C MET A 300 26.96 -9.20 4.49
N THR A 301 26.50 -8.46 5.51
CA THR A 301 26.61 -8.91 6.89
C THR A 301 25.88 -10.25 7.08
N PRO A 302 26.40 -11.17 7.92
CA PRO A 302 25.71 -12.45 8.19
C PRO A 302 24.28 -12.26 8.69
N THR A 303 24.01 -11.16 9.40
CA THR A 303 22.70 -10.80 9.94
C THR A 303 21.72 -10.43 8.84
N ASP A 304 22.11 -9.58 7.89
CA ASP A 304 21.27 -9.22 6.74
C ASP A 304 21.01 -10.43 5.84
N ARG A 305 22.03 -11.26 5.61
CA ARG A 305 21.92 -12.49 4.83
C ARG A 305 20.86 -13.43 5.43
N SER A 306 20.93 -13.67 6.74
CA SER A 306 19.96 -14.51 7.44
C SER A 306 18.54 -13.94 7.39
N ALA A 307 18.39 -12.60 7.49
CA ALA A 307 17.10 -11.94 7.39
C ALA A 307 16.44 -12.16 6.03
N TYR A 308 17.19 -12.00 4.94
CA TYR A 308 16.67 -12.24 3.59
C TYR A 308 16.37 -13.73 3.33
N GLN A 309 17.22 -14.65 3.80
CA GLN A 309 16.97 -16.08 3.68
C GLN A 309 15.63 -16.49 4.32
N GLN A 310 15.36 -15.97 5.51
CA GLN A 310 14.11 -16.23 6.21
C GLN A 310 12.91 -15.60 5.51
N ALA A 311 13.05 -14.38 4.97
CA ALA A 311 11.99 -13.71 4.22
C ALA A 311 11.62 -14.46 2.94
N VAL A 312 12.62 -14.86 2.14
CA VAL A 312 12.43 -15.63 0.92
C VAL A 312 11.81 -17.00 1.22
N ALA A 313 12.31 -17.72 2.22
CA ALA A 313 11.73 -18.99 2.62
C ALA A 313 10.26 -18.86 3.07
N TYR A 314 9.91 -17.77 3.75
CA TYR A 314 8.54 -17.51 4.18
C TYR A 314 7.58 -17.29 2.99
N ILE A 315 7.95 -16.42 2.05
CA ILE A 315 7.08 -16.17 0.88
C ILE A 315 6.98 -17.40 -0.03
N SER A 316 8.05 -18.21 -0.12
CA SER A 316 8.03 -19.48 -0.84
C SER A 316 7.09 -20.51 -0.22
N LEU A 317 7.07 -20.62 1.12
CA LEU A 317 6.12 -21.46 1.85
C LEU A 317 4.67 -21.10 1.50
N VAL A 318 4.34 -19.81 1.52
CA VAL A 318 2.99 -19.34 1.21
C VAL A 318 2.66 -19.59 -0.26
N TYR A 319 3.59 -19.30 -1.18
CA TYR A 319 3.41 -19.55 -2.60
C TYR A 319 3.15 -21.03 -2.91
N ASN A 320 3.96 -21.95 -2.39
CA ASN A 320 3.76 -23.39 -2.61
C ASN A 320 2.41 -23.85 -2.04
N GLY A 321 2.03 -23.34 -0.87
CA GLY A 321 0.72 -23.60 -0.27
C GLY A 321 -0.45 -23.17 -1.16
N ILE A 322 -0.36 -21.99 -1.77
CA ILE A 322 -1.35 -21.47 -2.72
C ILE A 322 -1.34 -22.29 -4.02
N ASN A 323 -0.16 -22.50 -4.62
CA ASN A 323 0.01 -23.15 -5.91
C ASN A 323 -0.47 -24.61 -5.91
N ASP A 324 -0.19 -25.34 -4.83
CA ASP A 324 -0.57 -26.75 -4.71
C ASP A 324 -1.97 -26.92 -4.11
N ALA A 325 -2.70 -25.82 -3.90
CA ALA A 325 -4.03 -25.77 -3.27
C ALA A 325 -4.10 -26.48 -1.91
N SER A 326 -2.97 -26.56 -1.19
CA SER A 326 -2.86 -27.21 0.12
C SER A 326 -3.17 -26.25 1.27
N MET A 327 -3.13 -24.95 1.02
CA MET A 327 -3.40 -23.89 1.98
C MET A 327 -4.75 -23.22 1.69
N HIS A 328 -5.60 -23.09 2.71
CA HIS A 328 -6.88 -22.40 2.55
C HIS A 328 -6.65 -20.90 2.23
N PRO A 329 -7.43 -20.26 1.33
CA PRO A 329 -7.25 -18.85 0.97
C PRO A 329 -7.20 -17.88 2.16
N LEU A 330 -8.10 -18.02 3.14
CA LEU A 330 -8.07 -17.23 4.38
C LEU A 330 -6.78 -17.46 5.19
N GLU A 331 -6.25 -18.68 5.20
CA GLU A 331 -4.99 -18.96 5.88
C GLU A 331 -3.82 -18.29 5.17
N ALA A 332 -3.78 -18.34 3.83
CA ALA A 332 -2.78 -17.63 3.03
C ALA A 332 -2.86 -16.11 3.26
N CYS A 333 -4.06 -15.53 3.30
CA CYS A 333 -4.28 -14.13 3.62
C CYS A 333 -3.70 -13.74 4.98
N TYR A 334 -3.96 -14.54 6.03
CA TYR A 334 -3.38 -14.27 7.34
C TYR A 334 -1.87 -14.40 7.39
N ARG A 335 -1.30 -15.42 6.74
CA ARG A 335 0.16 -15.60 6.69
C ARG A 335 0.80 -14.39 6.05
N LEU A 336 0.25 -13.92 4.94
CA LEU A 336 0.73 -12.71 4.27
C LEU A 336 0.56 -11.48 5.15
N ALA A 337 -0.56 -11.34 5.86
CA ALA A 337 -0.79 -10.21 6.76
C ALA A 337 0.11 -10.20 8.01
N ALA A 338 0.45 -11.38 8.53
CA ALA A 338 1.29 -11.56 9.70
C ALA A 338 2.78 -11.63 9.37
N MET A 339 3.13 -11.70 8.08
CA MET A 339 4.50 -11.87 7.58
C MET A 339 5.53 -10.96 8.28
N PRO A 340 5.32 -9.65 8.45
CA PRO A 340 6.33 -8.80 9.07
C PRO A 340 6.56 -9.12 10.56
N SER A 341 5.55 -9.64 11.26
CA SER A 341 5.68 -10.08 12.65
C SER A 341 6.40 -11.44 12.78
N ARG A 342 6.52 -12.19 11.67
CA ARG A 342 7.13 -13.52 11.61
C ARG A 342 8.56 -13.50 11.09
N LEU A 343 8.99 -12.39 10.51
CA LEU A 343 10.34 -12.20 9.99
C LEU A 343 11.25 -11.53 11.02
N PRO A 344 12.57 -11.69 10.88
CA PRO A 344 13.53 -10.98 11.72
C PRO A 344 13.31 -9.47 11.62
N LYS A 345 13.35 -8.76 12.76
CA LYS A 345 13.29 -7.28 12.81
C LYS A 345 14.21 -6.62 11.79
N ARG A 346 15.37 -7.23 11.56
CA ARG A 346 16.35 -6.76 10.57
C ARG A 346 15.77 -6.68 9.15
N PHE A 347 14.90 -7.59 8.74
CA PHE A 347 14.24 -7.51 7.42
C PHE A 347 13.32 -6.28 7.36
N THR A 348 12.53 -6.03 8.41
CA THR A 348 11.64 -4.87 8.50
C THR A 348 12.43 -3.55 8.43
N GLU A 349 13.55 -3.45 9.16
CA GLU A 349 14.47 -2.30 9.06
C GLU A 349 14.98 -2.11 7.62
N GLN A 350 15.29 -3.19 6.91
CA GLN A 350 15.75 -3.13 5.52
C GLN A 350 14.65 -2.64 4.56
N VAL A 351 13.39 -2.99 4.82
CA VAL A 351 12.23 -2.44 4.10
C VAL A 351 12.08 -0.94 4.38
N GLU A 352 12.19 -0.51 5.65
CA GLU A 352 12.10 0.91 6.02
C GLU A 352 13.25 1.74 5.40
N MET A 353 14.46 1.17 5.34
CA MET A 353 15.62 1.74 4.63
C MET A 353 15.48 1.65 3.10
N ARG A 354 14.38 1.08 2.58
CA ARG A 354 14.09 0.90 1.15
C ARG A 354 15.23 0.23 0.39
N THR A 355 15.91 -0.74 1.00
CA THR A 355 16.99 -1.43 0.29
C THR A 355 16.42 -2.25 -0.86
N PRO A 356 17.10 -2.30 -2.03
CA PRO A 356 16.54 -2.94 -3.21
C PRO A 356 16.06 -4.38 -2.96
N ARG A 357 16.78 -5.14 -2.12
CA ARG A 357 16.43 -6.53 -1.77
C ARG A 357 15.19 -6.68 -0.94
N ALA A 358 15.07 -5.87 0.10
CA ALA A 358 13.89 -5.91 0.94
C ALA A 358 12.63 -5.52 0.14
N MET A 359 12.76 -4.50 -0.73
CA MET A 359 11.65 -4.03 -1.57
C MET A 359 11.19 -5.05 -2.61
N VAL A 360 12.12 -5.76 -3.27
CA VAL A 360 11.75 -6.81 -4.24
C VAL A 360 11.08 -8.01 -3.55
N ILE A 361 11.60 -8.44 -2.40
CA ILE A 361 10.98 -9.53 -1.61
C ILE A 361 9.57 -9.12 -1.14
N LEU A 362 9.41 -7.87 -0.70
CA LEU A 362 8.11 -7.32 -0.32
C LEU A 362 7.14 -7.25 -1.50
N ALA A 363 7.61 -6.86 -2.69
CA ALA A 363 6.79 -6.86 -3.91
C ALA A 363 6.27 -8.26 -4.25
N HIS A 364 7.08 -9.30 -4.05
CA HIS A 364 6.63 -10.68 -4.21
C HIS A 364 5.54 -11.04 -3.20
N ALA A 365 5.63 -10.61 -1.94
CA ALA A 365 4.56 -10.80 -0.97
C ALA A 365 3.24 -10.14 -1.41
N PHE A 366 3.29 -8.93 -1.98
CA PHE A 366 2.12 -8.28 -2.57
C PHE A 366 1.56 -9.03 -3.79
N ALA A 367 2.43 -9.58 -4.65
CA ALA A 367 2.00 -10.43 -5.76
C ALA A 367 1.28 -11.69 -5.26
N LEU A 368 1.72 -12.30 -4.15
CA LEU A 368 1.01 -13.41 -3.52
C LEU A 368 -0.36 -12.98 -2.97
N MET A 369 -0.47 -11.80 -2.36
CA MET A 369 -1.77 -11.27 -1.91
C MET A 369 -2.75 -11.15 -3.08
N ARG A 370 -2.25 -10.73 -4.25
CA ARG A 370 -3.05 -10.63 -5.48
C ARG A 370 -3.53 -11.99 -6.01
N LEU A 371 -2.76 -13.06 -5.83
CA LEU A 371 -3.17 -14.41 -6.23
C LEU A 371 -4.37 -14.91 -5.42
N VAL A 372 -4.50 -14.45 -4.18
CA VAL A 372 -5.55 -14.91 -3.23
C VAL A 372 -6.74 -13.93 -3.18
N SER A 373 -6.65 -12.76 -3.82
CA SER A 373 -7.65 -11.68 -3.71
C SER A 373 -9.03 -12.03 -4.30
N GLU A 374 -9.11 -12.97 -5.25
CA GLU A 374 -10.41 -13.44 -5.77
C GLU A 374 -11.23 -14.15 -4.69
N ASP A 375 -10.58 -14.95 -3.85
CA ASP A 375 -11.23 -15.76 -2.81
C ASP A 375 -11.35 -15.02 -1.46
N VAL A 376 -10.54 -13.97 -1.24
CA VAL A 376 -10.51 -13.21 0.02
C VAL A 376 -10.74 -11.72 -0.23
N LEU A 377 -11.95 -11.26 0.13
CA LEU A 377 -12.40 -9.86 -0.01
C LEU A 377 -11.40 -8.84 0.57
N TRP A 378 -10.72 -9.19 1.65
CA TRP A 378 -9.85 -8.28 2.37
C TRP A 378 -8.61 -7.83 1.60
N LEU A 379 -8.15 -8.64 0.63
CA LEU A 379 -6.96 -8.37 -0.18
C LEU A 379 -7.28 -7.75 -1.55
N ARG A 380 -8.55 -7.62 -1.91
CA ARG A 380 -8.95 -7.02 -3.20
C ARG A 380 -8.53 -5.56 -3.28
N GLY A 381 -8.04 -5.13 -4.43
CA GLY A 381 -7.52 -3.78 -4.65
C GLY A 381 -6.10 -3.53 -4.12
N ILE A 382 -5.53 -4.45 -3.32
CA ILE A 382 -4.12 -4.36 -2.92
C ILE A 382 -3.26 -4.80 -4.11
N ALA A 383 -2.30 -3.95 -4.51
CA ALA A 383 -1.41 -4.15 -5.66
C ALA A 383 -2.11 -4.22 -7.04
N GLU A 384 -3.33 -3.66 -7.13
CA GLU A 384 -4.06 -3.49 -8.39
C GLU A 384 -3.89 -2.04 -8.86
N ASP A 385 -2.81 -1.73 -9.58
CA ASP A 385 -2.63 -0.42 -10.21
C ASP A 385 -2.80 -0.51 -11.73
N ASN A 386 -4.02 -0.26 -12.21
CA ASN A 386 -4.26 0.04 -13.62
C ASN A 386 -5.03 1.37 -13.76
N ARG A 387 -4.55 2.43 -13.10
CA ARG A 387 -5.18 3.77 -13.06
C ARG A 387 -5.45 4.38 -14.44
N LEU A 388 -4.66 4.03 -15.47
CA LEU A 388 -4.90 4.49 -16.85
C LEU A 388 -6.27 4.02 -17.37
N SER A 389 -6.64 2.76 -17.12
CA SER A 389 -7.96 2.27 -17.52
C SER A 389 -9.08 2.98 -16.75
N THR A 390 -8.86 3.28 -15.48
CA THR A 390 -9.83 4.01 -14.64
C THR A 390 -10.13 5.41 -15.20
N ASN A 391 -9.10 6.17 -15.62
CA ASN A 391 -9.30 7.53 -16.13
C ASN A 391 -10.03 7.57 -17.48
N ILE A 392 -9.71 6.63 -18.38
CA ILE A 392 -10.41 6.49 -19.66
C ILE A 392 -11.87 6.06 -19.43
N VAL A 393 -12.10 5.03 -18.61
CA VAL A 393 -13.45 4.56 -18.28
C VAL A 393 -14.29 5.67 -17.65
N THR A 394 -13.75 6.39 -16.66
CA THR A 394 -14.44 7.49 -15.97
C THR A 394 -14.85 8.61 -16.93
N ALA A 395 -13.97 8.96 -17.86
CA ALA A 395 -14.28 9.96 -18.88
C ALA A 395 -15.39 9.48 -19.83
N LEU A 396 -15.32 8.22 -20.28
CA LEU A 396 -16.32 7.63 -21.16
C LEU A 396 -17.69 7.50 -20.48
N THR A 397 -17.75 7.09 -19.22
CA THR A 397 -19.01 6.91 -18.46
C THR A 397 -19.66 8.23 -18.05
N SER A 398 -18.87 9.31 -17.98
CA SER A 398 -19.36 10.68 -17.77
C SER A 398 -19.95 11.31 -19.04
N SER A 399 -19.87 10.61 -20.18
CA SER A 399 -20.45 11.02 -21.46
C SER A 399 -21.77 10.29 -21.72
N ASP A 400 -22.55 10.72 -22.73
CA ASP A 400 -23.79 10.06 -23.17
C ASP A 400 -23.53 8.75 -23.95
N LEU A 401 -22.60 7.91 -23.46
CA LEU A 401 -22.20 6.65 -24.09
C LEU A 401 -22.61 5.47 -23.21
N GLU A 402 -23.03 4.39 -23.86
CA GLU A 402 -23.16 3.08 -23.21
C GLU A 402 -21.78 2.43 -23.16
N VAL A 403 -21.23 2.29 -21.95
CA VAL A 403 -19.87 1.78 -21.76
C VAL A 403 -19.94 0.34 -21.26
N HIS A 404 -19.25 -0.57 -21.94
CA HIS A 404 -19.07 -1.94 -21.49
C HIS A 404 -17.61 -2.20 -21.12
N LEU A 405 -17.34 -2.51 -19.86
CA LEU A 405 -15.99 -2.78 -19.36
C LEU A 405 -15.77 -4.29 -19.23
N ALA A 406 -14.83 -4.85 -19.99
CA ALA A 406 -14.41 -6.24 -19.87
C ALA A 406 -13.19 -6.36 -18.93
N THR A 407 -13.29 -7.19 -17.89
CA THR A 407 -12.22 -7.40 -16.90
C THR A 407 -11.98 -8.89 -16.61
N HIS A 408 -10.71 -9.23 -16.32
CA HIS A 408 -10.28 -10.59 -15.98
C HIS A 408 -10.58 -10.96 -14.52
N THR A 409 -10.64 -9.97 -13.62
CA THR A 409 -10.90 -10.13 -12.19
C THR A 409 -12.10 -9.31 -11.76
N GLN A 410 -12.68 -9.62 -10.59
CA GLN A 410 -13.77 -8.82 -10.03
C GLN A 410 -13.25 -7.39 -9.83
N SER A 411 -13.53 -6.49 -10.79
CA SER A 411 -13.27 -5.07 -10.64
C SER A 411 -14.10 -4.55 -9.48
N LEU A 412 -13.53 -3.66 -8.66
CA LEU A 412 -14.28 -2.88 -7.67
C LEU A 412 -15.30 -1.93 -8.34
N THR A 413 -15.21 -1.76 -9.66
CA THR A 413 -16.19 -0.98 -10.43
C THR A 413 -17.48 -1.76 -10.59
N GLU A 414 -18.55 -1.28 -9.99
CA GLU A 414 -19.90 -1.82 -10.18
C GLU A 414 -20.53 -1.32 -11.47
N SER A 415 -21.47 -2.10 -12.00
CA SER A 415 -22.31 -1.64 -13.10
C SER A 415 -23.20 -0.49 -12.64
N THR A 416 -23.21 0.60 -13.39
CA THR A 416 -24.10 1.75 -13.19
C THR A 416 -25.10 1.83 -14.35
N SER A 417 -25.96 2.85 -14.38
CA SER A 417 -26.85 3.07 -15.52
C SER A 417 -26.12 3.34 -16.84
N THR A 418 -24.85 3.75 -16.81
CA THR A 418 -24.03 4.08 -17.99
C THR A 418 -22.84 3.13 -18.20
N LEU A 419 -22.53 2.28 -17.22
CA LEU A 419 -21.44 1.32 -17.26
C LEU A 419 -21.95 -0.10 -17.00
N THR A 420 -21.70 -1.04 -17.90
CA THR A 420 -21.91 -2.47 -17.66
C THR A 420 -20.58 -3.19 -17.57
N VAL A 421 -20.33 -3.87 -16.46
CA VAL A 421 -19.08 -4.62 -16.25
C VAL A 421 -19.28 -6.10 -16.59
N HIS A 422 -18.40 -6.62 -17.42
CA HIS A 422 -18.40 -8.01 -17.90
C HIS A 422 -17.15 -8.74 -17.43
N LYS A 423 -17.33 -9.91 -16.82
CA LYS A 423 -16.23 -10.80 -16.46
C LYS A 423 -15.91 -11.70 -17.65
N THR A 424 -14.67 -11.70 -18.11
CA THR A 424 -14.21 -12.58 -19.18
C THR A 424 -12.83 -13.12 -18.85
N ASP A 425 -12.61 -14.41 -19.11
CA ASP A 425 -11.25 -14.90 -19.21
C ASP A 425 -10.60 -14.38 -20.50
N SER A 426 -9.28 -14.32 -20.53
CA SER A 426 -8.49 -13.81 -21.66
C SER A 426 -8.49 -14.75 -22.87
N MET A 427 -9.37 -15.76 -22.91
CA MET A 427 -9.43 -16.74 -23.99
C MET A 427 -10.21 -16.17 -25.20
N SER A 428 -9.69 -16.40 -26.41
CA SER A 428 -10.27 -15.86 -27.66
C SER A 428 -11.74 -16.24 -27.87
N SER A 429 -12.17 -17.41 -27.39
CA SER A 429 -13.57 -17.86 -27.50
C SER A 429 -14.52 -17.05 -26.62
N ALA A 430 -14.14 -16.74 -25.38
CA ALA A 430 -14.99 -15.96 -24.46
C ALA A 430 -15.14 -14.51 -24.93
N LEU A 431 -14.04 -13.90 -25.39
CA LEU A 431 -14.05 -12.57 -26.00
C LEU A 431 -14.97 -12.51 -27.22
N THR A 432 -14.91 -13.51 -28.10
CA THR A 432 -15.78 -13.59 -29.28
C THR A 432 -17.26 -13.68 -28.89
N SER A 433 -17.61 -14.52 -27.91
CA SER A 433 -18.99 -14.62 -27.42
C SER A 433 -19.48 -13.31 -26.78
N LEU A 434 -18.63 -12.64 -26.02
CA LEU A 434 -18.94 -11.34 -25.41
C LEU A 434 -19.21 -10.28 -26.49
N PHE A 435 -18.32 -10.18 -27.47
CA PHE A 435 -18.46 -9.23 -28.59
C PHE A 435 -19.70 -9.51 -29.44
N GLN A 436 -20.07 -10.77 -29.63
CA GLN A 436 -21.32 -11.15 -30.31
C GLN A 436 -22.56 -10.76 -29.53
N SER A 437 -22.51 -10.83 -28.19
CA SER A 437 -23.63 -10.46 -27.32
C SER A 437 -23.84 -8.95 -27.25
N ILE A 438 -22.75 -8.17 -27.19
CA ILE A 438 -22.80 -6.72 -27.01
C ILE A 438 -22.92 -6.00 -28.36
N GLN A 439 -22.21 -6.48 -29.39
CA GLN A 439 -22.07 -5.83 -30.70
C GLN A 439 -21.59 -4.37 -30.61
N PRO A 440 -20.45 -4.11 -29.95
CA PRO A 440 -20.00 -2.73 -29.72
C PRO A 440 -19.59 -2.03 -31.03
N GLU A 441 -19.85 -0.73 -31.11
CA GLU A 441 -19.42 0.10 -32.25
C GLU A 441 -17.91 0.36 -32.25
N ILE A 442 -17.28 0.31 -31.09
CA ILE A 442 -15.85 0.55 -30.92
C ILE A 442 -15.29 -0.27 -29.76
N LEU A 443 -14.08 -0.80 -29.94
CA LEU A 443 -13.35 -1.48 -28.89
C LEU A 443 -12.15 -0.65 -28.45
N PHE A 444 -12.08 -0.32 -27.15
CA PHE A 444 -10.93 0.33 -26.53
C PHE A 444 -10.05 -0.71 -25.83
N SER A 445 -8.76 -0.72 -26.16
CA SER A 445 -7.77 -1.45 -25.40
C SER A 445 -7.04 -0.48 -24.46
N THR A 446 -7.14 -0.72 -23.16
CA THR A 446 -6.49 0.07 -22.10
C THR A 446 -5.56 -0.78 -21.24
N GLN A 447 -5.15 -1.95 -21.75
CA GLN A 447 -4.34 -2.87 -20.96
C GLN A 447 -2.91 -2.33 -20.82
N SER A 448 -2.44 -2.27 -19.58
CA SER A 448 -1.03 -2.06 -19.25
C SER A 448 -0.22 -3.32 -19.59
N ALA A 449 1.01 -3.12 -20.09
CA ALA A 449 1.95 -4.12 -20.61
C ALA A 449 1.73 -4.57 -22.08
N GLY A 450 2.72 -4.24 -22.91
CA GLY A 450 2.75 -4.50 -24.35
C GLY A 450 2.93 -5.99 -24.71
N SER A 451 1.91 -6.82 -24.47
CA SER A 451 1.86 -8.15 -25.05
C SER A 451 1.21 -8.08 -26.42
N HIS A 452 2.03 -8.16 -27.48
CA HIS A 452 1.53 -8.21 -28.86
C HIS A 452 0.50 -9.32 -29.05
N ASN A 453 0.77 -10.53 -28.52
CA ASN A 453 -0.08 -11.69 -28.71
C ASN A 453 -1.48 -11.49 -28.13
N TYR A 454 -1.58 -10.84 -26.97
CA TYR A 454 -2.87 -10.58 -26.34
C TYR A 454 -3.68 -9.55 -27.13
N GLN A 455 -3.09 -8.41 -27.45
CA GLN A 455 -3.81 -7.36 -28.19
C GLN A 455 -4.15 -7.81 -29.62
N LYS A 456 -3.28 -8.62 -30.23
CA LYS A 456 -3.58 -9.33 -31.49
C LYS A 456 -4.83 -10.20 -31.35
N SER A 457 -4.95 -10.98 -30.27
CA SER A 457 -6.13 -11.82 -30.03
C SER A 457 -7.42 -11.00 -29.90
N LEU A 458 -7.35 -9.81 -29.28
CA LEU A 458 -8.48 -8.88 -29.23
C LEU A 458 -8.86 -8.36 -30.62
N ILE A 459 -7.86 -7.99 -31.43
CA ILE A 459 -8.07 -7.53 -32.81
C ILE A 459 -8.67 -8.63 -33.67
N ASP A 460 -8.14 -9.86 -33.59
CA ASP A 460 -8.68 -11.03 -34.29
C ASP A 460 -10.15 -11.27 -33.93
N ALA A 461 -10.49 -11.23 -32.64
CA ALA A 461 -11.85 -11.40 -32.15
C ALA A 461 -12.77 -10.26 -32.62
N ALA A 462 -12.28 -9.01 -32.63
CA ALA A 462 -13.02 -7.86 -33.15
C ALA A 462 -13.32 -8.00 -34.64
N ILE A 463 -12.34 -8.42 -35.45
CA ILE A 463 -12.52 -8.68 -36.88
C ILE A 463 -13.50 -9.84 -37.10
N ALA A 464 -13.36 -10.94 -36.37
CA ALA A 464 -14.24 -12.10 -36.49
C ALA A 464 -15.70 -11.78 -36.13
N THR A 465 -15.92 -10.80 -35.26
CA THR A 465 -17.25 -10.33 -34.84
C THR A 465 -17.72 -9.07 -35.58
N SER A 466 -16.95 -8.61 -36.58
CA SER A 466 -17.26 -7.44 -37.41
C SER A 466 -17.40 -6.12 -36.62
N ILE A 467 -16.70 -5.98 -35.49
CA ILE A 467 -16.57 -4.69 -34.80
C ILE A 467 -15.83 -3.71 -35.72
N PRO A 468 -16.38 -2.53 -36.01
CA PRO A 468 -15.85 -1.68 -37.08
C PRO A 468 -14.65 -0.84 -36.65
N ARG A 469 -14.45 -0.58 -35.34
CA ARG A 469 -13.47 0.38 -34.84
C ARG A 469 -12.66 -0.18 -33.67
N PHE A 470 -11.35 0.07 -33.67
CA PHE A 470 -10.44 -0.37 -32.62
C PHE A 470 -9.46 0.73 -32.19
N ILE A 471 -9.29 0.93 -30.89
CA ILE A 471 -8.29 1.84 -30.32
C ILE A 471 -7.23 1.03 -29.57
N ALA A 472 -5.97 1.17 -30.01
CA ALA A 472 -4.82 0.46 -29.44
C ALA A 472 -4.35 1.05 -28.10
N ALA A 473 -3.76 0.21 -27.25
CA ALA A 473 -3.23 0.59 -25.93
C ALA A 473 -1.84 1.23 -26.03
N GLU A 474 -1.77 2.49 -26.47
CA GLU A 474 -0.52 3.22 -26.66
C GLU A 474 -0.24 4.24 -25.53
N TRP A 475 -1.12 5.25 -25.37
CA TRP A 475 -1.29 6.21 -24.25
C TRP A 475 -0.03 6.71 -23.51
N SER A 476 1.14 6.66 -24.14
CA SER A 476 2.44 6.99 -23.52
C SER A 476 3.43 7.47 -24.58
N HIS A 477 4.64 6.92 -24.65
CA HIS A 477 5.63 7.29 -25.66
C HIS A 477 5.28 6.74 -27.06
N ASP A 478 5.97 7.27 -28.07
CA ASP A 478 5.88 6.81 -29.45
C ASP A 478 6.49 5.41 -29.59
N SER A 479 5.65 4.39 -29.76
CA SER A 479 6.13 3.03 -30.02
C SER A 479 6.72 2.83 -31.41
N SER A 480 6.50 3.75 -32.35
CA SER A 480 7.12 3.68 -33.67
C SER A 480 8.58 4.12 -33.69
N ASN A 481 9.06 4.80 -32.64
CA ASN A 481 10.46 5.21 -32.51
C ASN A 481 11.35 3.99 -32.18
N GLU A 482 12.22 3.62 -33.12
CA GLU A 482 13.13 2.46 -32.99
C GLU A 482 14.06 2.56 -31.79
N VAL A 483 14.53 3.77 -31.44
CA VAL A 483 15.40 3.97 -30.27
C VAL A 483 14.63 3.71 -28.97
N ILE A 484 13.36 4.13 -28.89
CA ILE A 484 12.50 3.81 -27.75
C ILE A 484 12.21 2.31 -27.67
N GLN A 485 12.02 1.64 -28.80
CA GLN A 485 11.82 0.17 -28.81
C GLN A 485 13.03 -0.59 -28.28
N ASP A 486 14.24 -0.12 -28.58
CA ASP A 486 15.49 -0.73 -28.10
C ASP A 486 15.70 -0.47 -26.60
N LEU A 487 15.37 0.73 -26.13
CA LEU A 487 15.49 1.10 -24.71
C LEU A 487 14.41 0.43 -23.85
N LEU A 488 13.17 0.39 -24.33
CA LEU A 488 12.02 -0.11 -23.59
C LEU A 488 11.44 -1.34 -24.32
N PRO A 489 11.85 -2.58 -23.96
CA PRO A 489 11.41 -3.80 -24.65
C PRO A 489 9.89 -3.93 -24.87
N PRO A 490 9.00 -3.50 -23.95
CA PRO A 490 7.55 -3.53 -24.21
C PRO A 490 7.10 -2.71 -25.43
N TYR A 491 7.85 -1.68 -25.83
CA TYR A 491 7.51 -0.82 -26.97
C TYR A 491 7.73 -1.51 -28.31
N LYS A 492 8.66 -2.47 -28.38
CA LYS A 492 8.83 -3.33 -29.57
C LYS A 492 7.56 -4.14 -29.85
N GLU A 493 6.95 -4.69 -28.81
CA GLU A 493 5.71 -5.45 -28.93
C GLU A 493 4.50 -4.57 -29.24
N ARG A 494 4.46 -3.34 -28.68
CA ARG A 494 3.48 -2.31 -29.06
C ARG A 494 3.59 -1.93 -30.55
N ALA A 495 4.79 -1.69 -31.04
CA ALA A 495 5.05 -1.41 -32.46
C ALA A 495 4.56 -2.53 -33.38
N ARG A 496 4.71 -3.80 -32.96
CA ARG A 496 4.18 -4.95 -33.70
C ARG A 496 2.66 -4.95 -33.78
N VAL A 497 1.95 -4.46 -32.74
CA VAL A 497 0.49 -4.31 -32.81
C VAL A 497 0.10 -3.24 -33.83
N ILE A 498 0.79 -2.11 -33.86
CA ILE A 498 0.51 -1.05 -34.84
C ILE A 498 0.74 -1.55 -36.27
N THR A 499 1.84 -2.25 -36.51
CA THR A 499 2.11 -2.90 -37.80
C THR A 499 0.99 -3.87 -38.18
N TYR A 500 0.57 -4.70 -37.23
CA TYR A 500 -0.53 -5.64 -37.45
C TYR A 500 -1.86 -4.95 -37.77
N LEU A 501 -2.22 -3.87 -37.06
CA LEU A 501 -3.43 -3.08 -37.35
C LEU A 501 -3.38 -2.45 -38.75
N ARG A 502 -2.22 -1.91 -39.17
CA ARG A 502 -2.03 -1.38 -40.52
C ARG A 502 -2.27 -2.44 -41.60
N GLU A 503 -1.78 -3.65 -41.39
CA GLU A 503 -2.01 -4.78 -42.31
C GLU A 503 -3.49 -5.20 -42.31
N GLN A 504 -4.10 -5.36 -41.12
CA GLN A 504 -5.52 -5.75 -41.01
C GLN A 504 -6.48 -4.72 -41.61
N ALA A 505 -6.17 -3.43 -41.52
CA ALA A 505 -6.98 -2.37 -42.12
C ALA A 505 -6.97 -2.36 -43.66
N GLN A 506 -5.97 -3.01 -44.28
CA GLN A 506 -5.91 -3.16 -45.75
C GLN A 506 -6.72 -4.35 -46.25
N ILE A 507 -6.86 -5.40 -45.43
CA ILE A 507 -7.50 -6.66 -45.83
C ILE A 507 -8.90 -6.86 -45.25
N SER A 508 -9.25 -6.12 -44.20
CA SER A 508 -10.55 -6.16 -43.55
C SER A 508 -11.19 -4.76 -43.52
N LYS A 509 -12.37 -4.64 -42.92
CA LYS A 509 -13.09 -3.37 -42.79
C LYS A 509 -12.80 -2.63 -41.48
N ILE A 510 -11.87 -3.14 -40.66
CA ILE A 510 -11.58 -2.55 -39.35
C ILE A 510 -10.90 -1.19 -39.54
N GLU A 511 -11.47 -0.16 -38.91
CA GLU A 511 -10.85 1.15 -38.75
C GLU A 511 -10.11 1.15 -37.40
N TRP A 512 -8.90 1.73 -37.34
CA TRP A 512 -8.13 1.75 -36.11
C TRP A 512 -7.53 3.11 -35.80
N THR A 513 -7.27 3.40 -34.53
CA THR A 513 -6.43 4.53 -34.14
C THR A 513 -5.55 4.16 -32.96
N ALA A 514 -4.36 4.74 -32.94
CA ALA A 514 -3.42 4.69 -31.83
C ALA A 514 -3.05 6.12 -31.42
N VAL A 515 -2.73 6.34 -30.15
CA VAL A 515 -2.36 7.68 -29.67
C VAL A 515 -1.26 7.63 -28.62
N ALA A 516 -0.22 8.43 -28.82
CA ALA A 516 0.81 8.72 -27.83
C ALA A 516 0.46 10.05 -27.14
N THR A 517 0.46 10.04 -25.81
CA THR A 517 0.14 11.22 -24.97
C THR A 517 1.35 11.70 -24.15
N GLY A 518 2.50 11.03 -24.26
CA GLY A 518 3.70 11.38 -23.50
C GLY A 518 3.68 10.84 -22.06
N CYS A 519 4.58 11.37 -21.24
CA CYS A 519 4.74 11.00 -19.83
C CYS A 519 3.52 11.42 -18.99
N ASP A 520 3.06 10.56 -18.10
CA ASP A 520 2.11 10.92 -17.04
C ASP A 520 2.85 11.72 -15.95
N LEU A 521 2.83 13.06 -16.10
CA LEU A 521 3.64 13.98 -15.32
C LEU A 521 3.23 14.02 -13.85
N GLU A 522 1.93 14.01 -13.60
CA GLU A 522 1.37 14.04 -12.23
C GLU A 522 1.89 12.85 -11.44
N ARG A 523 1.75 11.64 -11.99
CA ARG A 523 2.25 10.41 -11.38
C ARG A 523 3.77 10.43 -11.21
N ALA A 524 4.50 10.92 -12.20
CA ALA A 524 5.95 10.94 -12.18
C ALA A 524 6.54 11.95 -11.18
N LEU A 525 5.80 13.03 -10.86
CA LEU A 525 6.13 13.97 -9.79
C LEU A 525 5.78 13.40 -8.41
N VAL A 526 4.58 12.83 -8.23
CA VAL A 526 4.15 12.24 -6.95
C VAL A 526 5.06 11.09 -6.52
N SER A 527 5.49 10.25 -7.46
CA SER A 527 6.40 9.12 -7.18
C SER A 527 7.87 9.50 -7.03
N GLY A 528 8.26 10.72 -7.43
CA GLY A 528 9.66 11.12 -7.56
C GLY A 528 10.41 10.46 -8.71
N ASN A 529 9.70 9.76 -9.60
CA ASN A 529 10.32 9.04 -10.72
C ASN A 529 10.95 9.96 -11.77
N LEU A 530 10.61 11.25 -11.81
CA LEU A 530 11.28 12.25 -12.64
C LEU A 530 12.53 12.88 -12.02
N GLY A 531 12.88 12.49 -10.79
CA GLY A 531 13.98 13.10 -10.03
C GLY A 531 13.53 14.27 -9.15
N PHE A 532 12.25 14.62 -9.10
CA PHE A 532 11.72 15.65 -8.19
C PHE A 532 11.16 15.00 -6.93
N ASP A 533 11.75 15.30 -5.78
CA ASP A 533 11.19 14.94 -4.49
C ASP A 533 10.43 16.15 -3.93
N VAL A 534 9.12 16.14 -4.14
CA VAL A 534 8.24 17.24 -3.71
C VAL A 534 8.19 17.35 -2.19
N LYS A 535 8.32 16.23 -1.47
CA LYS A 535 8.27 16.21 0.00
C LYS A 535 9.53 16.80 0.61
N TRP A 536 10.69 16.43 0.09
CA TRP A 536 11.98 16.91 0.56
C TRP A 536 12.46 18.18 -0.14
N GLN A 537 11.70 18.67 -1.12
CA GLN A 537 12.01 19.86 -1.91
C GLN A 537 13.40 19.78 -2.56
N SER A 538 13.75 18.59 -3.04
CA SER A 538 15.01 18.31 -3.71
C SER A 538 14.76 17.82 -5.14
N ALA A 539 15.66 18.14 -6.06
CA ALA A 539 15.58 17.73 -7.45
C ALA A 539 16.91 17.13 -7.94
N THR A 540 16.82 16.05 -8.69
CA THR A 540 17.90 15.50 -9.51
C THR A 540 17.55 15.77 -10.96
N VAL A 541 18.13 16.82 -11.52
CA VAL A 541 17.94 17.22 -12.91
C VAL A 541 18.85 16.36 -13.77
N HIS A 542 18.25 15.59 -14.67
CA HIS A 542 18.98 14.79 -15.63
C HIS A 542 19.29 15.64 -16.87
N GLY A 543 20.56 15.70 -17.28
CA GLY A 543 21.00 16.59 -18.36
C GLY A 543 21.20 18.03 -17.88
N ASN A 544 20.90 19.00 -18.74
CA ASN A 544 20.91 20.43 -18.37
C ASN A 544 19.53 20.95 -17.94
N GLY A 545 18.51 20.08 -18.02
CA GLY A 545 17.13 20.33 -17.62
C GLY A 545 16.30 21.13 -18.62
N ALA A 546 16.88 21.57 -19.74
CA ALA A 546 16.18 22.28 -20.81
C ALA A 546 15.70 21.35 -21.93
N GLU A 547 16.03 20.06 -21.85
CA GLU A 547 15.60 19.03 -22.79
C GLU A 547 14.06 18.91 -22.74
N MET A 548 13.41 19.19 -23.87
CA MET A 548 11.95 19.17 -23.97
C MET A 548 11.43 17.74 -24.08
N PHE A 549 10.36 17.44 -23.36
CA PHE A 549 9.64 16.18 -23.49
C PHE A 549 8.12 16.37 -23.50
N ALA A 550 7.43 15.38 -24.05
CA ALA A 550 5.97 15.32 -24.09
C ALA A 550 5.41 14.80 -22.77
N ALA A 551 4.45 15.51 -22.21
CA ALA A 551 3.87 15.20 -20.91
C ALA A 551 2.37 15.50 -20.88
N SER A 552 1.65 14.86 -19.96
CA SER A 552 0.21 15.03 -19.76
C SER A 552 -0.17 14.82 -18.30
N SER A 553 -1.33 15.34 -17.88
CA SER A 553 -1.97 14.93 -16.62
C SER A 553 -2.47 13.49 -16.70
N SER A 554 -2.72 12.86 -15.55
CA SER A 554 -3.30 11.53 -15.50
C SER A 554 -4.72 11.47 -16.10
N ALA A 555 -5.45 12.60 -16.12
CA ALA A 555 -6.80 12.69 -16.67
C ALA A 555 -6.84 12.90 -18.20
N TRP A 556 -5.72 13.35 -18.80
CA TRP A 556 -5.64 13.69 -20.22
C TRP A 556 -6.01 12.54 -21.17
N PRO A 557 -5.57 11.28 -20.96
CA PRO A 557 -5.98 10.16 -21.83
C PRO A 557 -7.50 10.01 -21.96
N GLY A 558 -8.26 10.25 -20.89
CA GLY A 558 -9.72 10.22 -20.94
C GLY A 558 -10.31 11.36 -21.79
N THR A 559 -9.73 12.56 -21.69
CA THR A 559 -10.11 13.71 -22.55
C THR A 559 -9.85 13.43 -24.03
N VAL A 560 -8.67 12.86 -24.33
CA VAL A 560 -8.28 12.45 -25.69
C VAL A 560 -9.20 11.35 -26.22
N ALA A 561 -9.55 10.35 -25.41
CA ALA A 561 -10.46 9.28 -25.79
C ALA A 561 -11.82 9.81 -26.26
N ILE A 562 -12.43 10.74 -25.50
CA ILE A 562 -13.71 11.38 -25.90
C ILE A 562 -13.55 12.16 -27.21
N ALA A 563 -12.45 12.90 -27.37
CA ALA A 563 -12.21 13.70 -28.56
C ALA A 563 -12.03 12.83 -29.81
N MET A 564 -11.32 11.70 -29.68
CA MET A 564 -11.15 10.72 -30.76
C MET A 564 -12.48 10.16 -31.25
N LEU A 565 -13.41 9.86 -30.34
CA LEU A 565 -14.76 9.41 -30.70
C LEU A 565 -15.52 10.47 -31.50
N LYS A 566 -15.41 11.74 -31.12
CA LYS A 566 -16.08 12.85 -31.80
C LYS A 566 -15.50 13.17 -33.17
N GLN A 567 -14.19 12.97 -33.36
CA GLN A 567 -13.47 13.33 -34.59
C GLN A 567 -13.00 12.11 -35.39
N TRP A 568 -13.60 10.93 -35.19
CA TRP A 568 -13.14 9.65 -35.75
C TRP A 568 -12.81 9.68 -37.25
N ASN A 569 -13.67 10.31 -38.06
CA ASN A 569 -13.48 10.39 -39.51
C ASN A 569 -12.21 11.15 -39.90
N GLU A 570 -11.73 12.06 -39.07
CA GLU A 570 -10.51 12.81 -39.32
C GLU A 570 -9.24 12.02 -38.97
N ILE A 571 -9.33 10.99 -38.11
CA ILE A 571 -8.16 10.34 -37.46
C ILE A 571 -8.06 8.82 -37.70
N LYS A 572 -9.01 8.24 -38.42
CA LYS A 572 -9.04 6.79 -38.63
C LYS A 572 -7.82 6.30 -39.43
N ASN A 573 -7.38 5.09 -39.08
CA ASN A 573 -6.24 4.37 -39.63
C ASN A 573 -4.89 5.09 -39.45
N GLU A 574 -4.72 5.78 -38.32
CA GLU A 574 -3.55 6.59 -38.04
C GLU A 574 -3.02 6.40 -36.61
N TYR A 575 -1.75 6.72 -36.43
CA TYR A 575 -1.10 6.88 -35.13
C TYR A 575 -0.97 8.38 -34.83
N LEU A 576 -1.54 8.84 -33.72
CA LEU A 576 -1.60 10.26 -33.34
C LEU A 576 -0.61 10.60 -32.24
N TYR A 577 -0.16 11.85 -32.21
CA TYR A 577 0.63 12.43 -31.11
C TYR A 577 -0.16 13.55 -30.47
N VAL A 578 -0.61 13.38 -29.24
CA VAL A 578 -1.53 14.33 -28.58
C VAL A 578 -1.07 14.54 -27.14
N PRO A 579 0.05 15.25 -26.92
CA PRO A 579 0.52 15.52 -25.57
C PRO A 579 -0.34 16.62 -24.93
N GLY A 580 -0.58 16.53 -23.63
CA GLY A 580 -1.20 17.61 -22.86
C GLY A 580 -0.35 18.88 -22.94
N MET A 581 0.97 18.74 -22.78
CA MET A 581 1.95 19.80 -22.87
C MET A 581 3.31 19.28 -23.37
N LEU A 582 4.14 20.21 -23.84
CA LEU A 582 5.59 20.02 -23.94
C LEU A 582 6.23 20.83 -22.82
N THR A 583 7.11 20.22 -22.05
CA THR A 583 7.76 20.85 -20.88
C THR A 583 9.20 20.36 -20.78
N ASN A 584 9.98 20.97 -19.90
CA ASN A 584 11.29 20.49 -19.49
C ASN A 584 11.46 20.50 -17.95
N ALA A 585 12.55 19.93 -17.44
CA ALA A 585 12.80 19.84 -16.00
C ALA A 585 12.98 21.22 -15.33
N ASN A 586 13.60 22.18 -16.01
CA ASN A 586 13.80 23.52 -15.49
C ASN A 586 12.47 24.27 -15.31
N GLU A 587 11.57 24.19 -16.28
CA GLU A 587 10.21 24.76 -16.18
C GLU A 587 9.42 24.13 -15.03
N ILE A 588 9.51 22.81 -14.86
CA ILE A 588 8.87 22.10 -13.74
C ILE A 588 9.43 22.59 -12.40
N LEU A 589 10.76 22.67 -12.27
CA LEU A 589 11.42 23.13 -11.05
C LEU A 589 11.02 24.58 -10.69
N ASP A 590 10.99 25.46 -11.69
CA ASP A 590 10.60 26.86 -11.53
C ASP A 590 9.14 26.98 -11.06
N MET A 591 8.24 26.14 -11.57
CA MET A 591 6.84 26.09 -11.15
C MET A 591 6.68 25.55 -9.72
N LEU A 592 7.42 24.48 -9.37
CA LEU A 592 7.44 23.93 -8.02
C LEU A 592 7.93 24.96 -6.99
N GLN A 593 9.01 25.69 -7.30
CA GLN A 593 9.53 26.77 -6.45
C GLN A 593 8.57 27.95 -6.30
N SER A 594 7.74 28.21 -7.32
CA SER A 594 6.82 29.37 -7.34
C SER A 594 5.47 29.08 -6.71
N SER A 595 4.97 27.85 -6.79
CA SER A 595 3.65 27.43 -6.29
C SER A 595 3.54 27.33 -4.77
N ASP A 596 4.66 27.31 -4.04
CA ASP A 596 4.68 27.36 -2.58
C ASP A 596 4.49 28.77 -1.98
N GLY A 597 4.52 29.81 -2.81
CA GLY A 597 4.45 31.21 -2.36
C GLY A 597 3.04 31.84 -2.32
N GLU A 598 1.99 31.19 -2.83
CA GLU A 598 0.67 31.82 -2.98
C GLU A 598 -0.12 31.95 -1.65
N ASP A 599 0.20 31.17 -0.62
CA ASP A 599 -0.43 31.25 0.72
C ASP A 599 0.29 32.22 1.69
N GLY A 600 1.12 33.14 1.17
CA GLY A 600 1.88 34.09 1.99
C GLY A 600 3.16 33.52 2.63
N GLY A 601 3.56 32.32 2.21
CA GLY A 601 4.85 31.70 2.54
C GLY A 601 6.01 32.25 1.69
N MET A 602 7.19 32.32 2.28
CA MET A 602 8.44 32.72 1.62
C MET A 602 8.78 31.72 0.49
N ARG A 603 9.21 32.18 -0.70
CA ARG A 603 9.77 31.32 -1.76
C ARG A 603 10.82 30.40 -1.15
N GLN A 604 10.57 29.09 -1.11
CA GLN A 604 11.51 28.11 -0.58
C GLN A 604 12.47 27.67 -1.69
N LYS A 605 13.75 27.61 -1.35
CA LYS A 605 14.82 27.27 -2.27
C LYS A 605 14.94 25.75 -2.33
N TRP A 606 14.72 25.15 -3.50
CA TRP A 606 14.93 23.73 -3.73
C TRP A 606 16.43 23.41 -3.84
N GLU A 607 16.85 22.25 -3.33
CA GLU A 607 18.19 21.72 -3.57
C GLU A 607 18.18 20.94 -4.89
N ALA A 608 18.92 21.40 -5.90
CA ALA A 608 18.93 20.80 -7.23
C ALA A 608 20.34 20.36 -7.63
N ASP A 609 20.51 19.06 -7.84
CA ASP A 609 21.73 18.44 -8.36
C ASP A 609 21.55 18.05 -9.82
N HIS A 610 22.66 17.97 -10.57
CA HIS A 610 22.64 17.61 -11.99
C HIS A 610 23.37 16.29 -12.21
N VAL A 611 22.76 15.41 -13.02
CA VAL A 611 23.29 14.10 -13.36
C VAL A 611 23.32 13.93 -14.88
N ASP A 612 24.41 13.40 -15.42
CA ASP A 612 24.49 13.06 -16.84
C ASP A 612 23.47 11.97 -17.19
N VAL A 613 22.66 12.22 -18.23
CA VAL A 613 21.65 11.27 -18.70
C VAL A 613 22.30 9.94 -19.13
N LYS A 614 23.52 9.98 -19.66
CA LYS A 614 24.27 8.76 -20.05
C LYS A 614 24.59 7.87 -18.85
N GLU A 615 24.73 8.45 -17.66
CA GLU A 615 24.91 7.67 -16.44
C GLU A 615 23.64 6.93 -16.05
N SER A 616 22.47 7.52 -16.30
CA SER A 616 21.18 6.86 -16.06
C SER A 616 21.02 5.61 -16.93
N ARG A 617 21.47 5.68 -18.20
CA ARG A 617 21.47 4.52 -19.12
C ARG A 617 22.46 3.44 -18.67
N ARG A 618 23.70 3.80 -18.33
CA ARG A 618 24.69 2.83 -17.83
C ARG A 618 24.22 2.11 -16.58
N GLU A 619 23.63 2.86 -15.64
CA GLU A 619 23.08 2.26 -14.42
C GLU A 619 21.84 1.41 -14.74
N ALA A 620 21.01 1.79 -15.71
CA ALA A 620 19.90 0.96 -16.18
C ALA A 620 20.41 -0.37 -16.75
N ASP A 621 21.41 -0.35 -17.63
CA ASP A 621 22.02 -1.55 -18.22
C ASP A 621 22.63 -2.44 -17.12
N SER A 622 23.39 -1.84 -16.19
CA SER A 622 23.95 -2.57 -15.05
C SER A 622 22.85 -3.23 -14.20
N ARG A 623 21.74 -2.52 -13.94
CA ARG A 623 20.59 -3.06 -13.21
C ARG A 623 19.92 -4.20 -13.98
N MET A 624 19.81 -4.09 -15.30
CA MET A 624 19.25 -5.15 -16.15
C MET A 624 20.12 -6.41 -16.09
N GLU A 625 21.45 -6.27 -16.23
CA GLU A 625 22.42 -7.36 -16.12
C GLU A 625 22.41 -8.02 -14.73
N ARG A 626 22.20 -7.21 -13.69
CA ARG A 626 22.05 -7.67 -12.30
C ARG A 626 20.66 -8.25 -12.00
N GLY A 627 19.73 -8.29 -12.95
CA GLY A 627 18.41 -8.90 -12.74
C GLY A 627 17.40 -8.01 -12.01
N PHE A 628 17.52 -6.69 -12.15
CA PHE A 628 16.56 -5.68 -11.66
C PHE A 628 15.82 -4.99 -12.82
N PRO A 629 15.00 -5.72 -13.59
CA PRO A 629 14.38 -5.18 -14.80
C PRO A 629 13.49 -3.98 -14.52
N ASP A 630 12.75 -3.94 -13.40
CA ASP A 630 11.87 -2.82 -13.07
C ASP A 630 12.64 -1.54 -12.73
N ALA A 631 13.68 -1.67 -11.89
CA ALA A 631 14.53 -0.53 -11.51
C ALA A 631 15.40 -0.04 -12.68
N ALA A 632 15.75 -0.93 -13.60
CA ALA A 632 16.37 -0.58 -14.87
C ALA A 632 15.38 0.17 -15.78
N MET A 633 14.14 -0.32 -15.89
CA MET A 633 13.09 0.28 -16.72
C MET A 633 12.83 1.73 -16.31
N PHE A 634 12.74 2.03 -15.01
CA PHE A 634 12.55 3.42 -14.53
C PHE A 634 13.67 4.36 -14.98
N LEU A 635 14.92 3.92 -14.93
CA LEU A 635 16.05 4.72 -15.39
C LEU A 635 16.06 4.87 -16.91
N MET A 636 15.63 3.83 -17.61
CA MET A 636 15.53 3.85 -19.06
C MET A 636 14.39 4.76 -19.55
N GLU A 637 13.26 4.78 -18.85
CA GLU A 637 12.17 5.74 -19.08
C GLU A 637 12.65 7.19 -18.89
N ARG A 638 13.50 7.47 -17.90
CA ARG A 638 14.14 8.80 -17.76
C ARG A 638 15.02 9.14 -18.96
N ALA A 639 15.78 8.17 -19.47
CA ALA A 639 16.59 8.40 -20.67
C ALA A 639 15.71 8.75 -21.88
N VAL A 640 14.54 8.13 -22.03
CA VAL A 640 13.58 8.49 -23.09
C VAL A 640 13.14 9.95 -23.00
N LEU A 641 13.07 10.53 -21.80
CA LEU A 641 12.65 11.92 -21.59
C LEU A 641 13.79 12.93 -21.75
N PHE A 642 14.97 12.62 -21.22
CA PHE A 642 16.06 13.59 -21.06
C PHE A 642 17.22 13.39 -22.06
N ASP A 643 17.33 12.25 -22.73
CA ASP A 643 18.38 12.01 -23.73
C ASP A 643 17.90 12.51 -25.11
N GLU A 644 18.36 13.69 -25.52
CA GLU A 644 18.02 14.26 -26.83
C GLU A 644 18.42 13.34 -28.00
N GLU A 645 19.42 12.45 -27.82
CA GLU A 645 19.83 11.48 -28.85
C GLU A 645 18.70 10.47 -29.16
N VAL A 646 17.75 10.27 -28.24
CA VAL A 646 16.57 9.41 -28.46
C VAL A 646 15.55 10.05 -29.40
N GLY A 647 15.50 11.38 -29.45
CA GLY A 647 14.56 12.12 -30.28
C GLY A 647 13.08 11.88 -29.94
N ALA A 648 12.77 11.49 -28.70
CA ALA A 648 11.43 11.07 -28.27
C ALA A 648 10.35 12.15 -28.46
N VAL A 649 10.71 13.42 -28.30
CA VAL A 649 9.77 14.55 -28.38
C VAL A 649 9.43 14.98 -29.82
N LYS A 650 10.26 14.59 -30.79
CA LYS A 650 10.21 15.15 -32.14
C LYS A 650 8.86 14.97 -32.82
N GLN A 651 8.29 13.77 -32.77
CA GLN A 651 6.98 13.50 -33.37
C GLN A 651 5.85 14.29 -32.69
N PHE A 652 5.95 14.53 -31.38
CA PHE A 652 5.00 15.34 -30.64
C PHE A 652 5.05 16.83 -31.04
N GLN A 653 6.22 17.33 -31.45
CA GLN A 653 6.40 18.69 -31.95
C GLN A 653 5.92 18.84 -33.40
N ASP A 654 6.34 17.92 -34.26
CA ASP A 654 6.12 18.01 -35.70
C ASP A 654 4.67 17.65 -36.09
N ASN A 655 4.03 16.75 -35.33
CA ASN A 655 2.75 16.12 -35.70
C ASN A 655 1.70 16.21 -34.58
N ASP A 656 1.65 17.33 -33.87
CA ASP A 656 0.69 17.57 -32.79
C ASP A 656 -0.78 17.51 -33.28
N GLY A 657 -1.49 16.46 -32.83
CA GLY A 657 -2.87 16.15 -33.22
C GLY A 657 -3.93 16.95 -32.46
N LYS A 658 -3.58 17.80 -31.49
CA LYS A 658 -4.57 18.55 -30.68
C LYS A 658 -5.55 19.37 -31.53
N GLN A 659 -5.09 19.99 -32.61
CA GLN A 659 -5.96 20.80 -33.48
C GLN A 659 -7.04 19.96 -34.17
N ARG A 660 -6.67 18.78 -34.69
CA ARG A 660 -7.60 17.83 -35.34
C ARG A 660 -8.62 17.31 -34.34
N LEU A 661 -8.20 17.08 -33.09
CA LEU A 661 -9.08 16.66 -32.01
C LEU A 661 -9.84 17.83 -31.34
N ARG A 662 -9.61 19.08 -31.77
CA ARG A 662 -10.21 20.30 -31.19
C ARG A 662 -9.94 20.45 -29.69
N LEU A 663 -8.75 20.04 -29.26
CA LEU A 663 -8.29 20.11 -27.89
C LEU A 663 -7.39 21.33 -27.68
N GLN A 664 -7.40 21.85 -26.45
CA GLN A 664 -6.46 22.87 -25.98
C GLN A 664 -5.38 22.20 -25.14
N ALA A 665 -4.16 22.74 -25.17
CA ALA A 665 -3.06 22.25 -24.35
C ALA A 665 -3.38 22.42 -22.85
N GLU A 666 -2.93 21.46 -22.06
CA GLU A 666 -2.94 21.56 -20.60
C GLU A 666 -1.92 22.60 -20.14
N ARG A 667 -2.13 23.13 -18.93
CA ARG A 667 -1.23 24.12 -18.33
C ARG A 667 -0.40 23.46 -17.24
N LEU A 668 0.92 23.52 -17.39
CA LEU A 668 1.88 23.01 -16.40
C LEU A 668 1.60 23.54 -14.99
N GLU A 669 1.32 24.84 -14.87
CA GLU A 669 0.98 25.50 -13.60
C GLU A 669 -0.19 24.83 -12.86
N VAL A 670 -1.25 24.44 -13.58
CA VAL A 670 -2.44 23.82 -12.98
C VAL A 670 -2.09 22.41 -12.49
N LEU A 671 -1.36 21.65 -13.30
CA LEU A 671 -0.93 20.30 -12.95
C LEU A 671 -0.01 20.31 -11.72
N VAL A 672 1.02 21.17 -11.72
CA VAL A 672 1.95 21.30 -10.59
C VAL A 672 1.22 21.76 -9.32
N ARG A 673 0.28 22.70 -9.42
CA ARG A 673 -0.54 23.12 -8.26
C ARG A 673 -1.35 21.95 -7.70
N ASN A 674 -1.96 21.12 -8.55
CA ASN A 674 -2.71 19.94 -8.11
C ASN A 674 -1.80 18.93 -7.39
N VAL A 675 -0.61 18.64 -7.94
CA VAL A 675 0.39 17.79 -7.29
C VAL A 675 0.81 18.36 -5.93
N MET A 676 1.06 19.67 -5.84
CA MET A 676 1.43 20.31 -4.57
C MET A 676 0.31 20.24 -3.54
N LEU A 677 -0.96 20.41 -3.95
CA LEU A 677 -2.11 20.25 -3.07
C LEU A 677 -2.21 18.80 -2.58
N GLU A 678 -2.08 17.83 -3.47
CA GLU A 678 -2.04 16.41 -3.15
C GLU A 678 -0.93 16.15 -2.11
N VAL A 679 0.33 16.49 -2.41
CA VAL A 679 1.47 16.26 -1.50
C VAL A 679 1.35 17.04 -0.18
N LYS A 680 0.87 18.29 -0.17
CA LYS A 680 0.64 19.06 1.07
C LYS A 680 -0.43 18.43 1.95
N HIS A 681 -1.50 17.90 1.37
CA HIS A 681 -2.53 17.16 2.09
C HIS A 681 -2.07 15.75 2.52
N HIS A 682 -0.98 15.23 1.96
CA HIS A 682 -0.30 13.99 2.35
C HIS A 682 0.95 14.19 3.24
N GLY A 683 1.39 15.45 3.44
CA GLY A 683 2.73 15.81 3.92
C GLY A 683 2.92 16.01 5.43
N ASN A 684 1.91 15.85 6.28
CA ASN A 684 2.08 15.95 7.74
C ASN A 684 2.58 14.62 8.36
N GLY A 685 3.71 14.12 7.84
CA GLY A 685 4.62 13.23 8.56
C GLY A 685 5.92 13.99 8.75
N GLY A 686 6.09 14.57 9.93
CA GLY A 686 7.14 15.51 10.28
C GLY A 686 8.53 14.97 10.01
N CYS A 687 9.42 15.85 9.60
CA CYS A 687 10.85 15.60 9.79
C CYS A 687 11.09 15.55 11.30
N GLY A 688 11.75 14.50 11.78
CA GLY A 688 12.11 14.31 13.19
C GLY A 688 13.20 15.27 13.67
N CYS A 689 12.97 16.56 13.55
CA CYS A 689 13.79 17.64 14.07
C CYS A 689 12.87 18.66 14.77
N ASP A 690 12.53 18.38 16.03
CA ASP A 690 12.63 19.33 17.16
C ASP A 690 12.45 18.62 18.50
#